data_AF-A0A695WHT6-F1
#
_entry.id   AF-A0A695WHT6-F1
#
_cell.length_a   1.000
_cell.length_b   1.000
_cell.length_c   1.000
_cell.angle_alpha   90.00
_cell.angle_beta   90.00
_cell.angle_gamma   90.00
#
_symmetry.space_group_name_H-M   'P 1'
#
loop_
_entity.id
_entity.type
_entity.pdbx_description
1 polymer ?
#
loop_
_entity_poly.entity_id
_entity_poly.type
_entity_poly.pdbx_seq_one_letter_code
_entity_poly.pdbx_strand_id
1 'polypeptide(L)'
;MLYWKDEDLVDINFTTQQLNNTTKIILNSCEELECMYLKINKNSVLNVYYQGENAKEKYKIEDEKIIKNNEEIILFLQENIKTDVFIIEHDYSILNIRLLKRAFKGLIISARYDAFGARIMSLLNTIYLSRLIGFKFGFIWDHKICQNAKDQYMSLDSADKIFDITFCNQHDYTYNNLPHTQPDLNDLIGFNAIEDGDKKPFYENYGYRNLYAYYLHLRFKEIKKDEYFQALKDLYHNLPFSQRYQNIIEKTNLIYKNIGNFIGMHFRGADVVNDLDIRVYALTSLSPYIFPLELAMEIIKKESHKTIVLFSSCNIVTNFVKEYFKKNNFNKIIYIANDFLDNTFSYAERDFFNFSLMQHADILYGSNESMFRALAANISYRNIQNNLVDHVFDLQSQYEIISSNIDNYNIDNLYKSASCIYLFIVASRLNLDNKIKLFWLQKGYKYDQENLSYGILIIENLLLQGHFNEAETELINIFHSKFKFFFQLLFSHFHKDEFFYQRKTFLQYTHINKPALSLMIYLVSLKEGSPSDITYFLYHILQKEMYGKQNILPLNHIEYMHRQLPYRLGKCIVKNSHSLCSYFKIFLKLVYMIKTYKNLSFLYDEDEVKKFKKEKKKNLFYKVGLIFMKADKNWYKLGYVKFYFVFKKIMKNKIEV
;
A
#
# COMPACT_ATOMS: atom_id res chain seq x y z
N MET A 1 -22.23 2.16 -21.38
CA MET A 1 -23.29 2.23 -20.36
C MET A 1 -23.05 3.51 -19.57
N LEU A 2 -24.08 4.35 -19.42
CA LEU A 2 -23.96 5.54 -18.57
C LEU A 2 -23.78 5.08 -17.12
N TYR A 3 -22.88 5.76 -16.41
CA TYR A 3 -22.68 5.55 -14.97
C TYR A 3 -23.75 6.29 -14.13
N TRP A 4 -24.65 7.01 -14.79
CA TRP A 4 -25.80 7.67 -14.20
C TRP A 4 -26.90 6.68 -13.84
N LYS A 5 -27.60 6.93 -12.74
CA LYS A 5 -28.89 6.28 -12.45
C LYS A 5 -29.97 6.93 -13.32
N ASP A 6 -31.08 6.22 -13.57
CA ASP A 6 -32.17 6.76 -14.39
C ASP A 6 -32.75 8.07 -13.85
N GLU A 7 -32.82 8.20 -12.51
CA GLU A 7 -33.26 9.42 -11.82
C GLU A 7 -32.26 10.59 -11.89
N ASP A 8 -31.02 10.35 -12.32
CA ASP A 8 -29.99 11.38 -12.43
C ASP A 8 -30.13 12.19 -13.72
N LEU A 9 -30.92 11.70 -14.67
CA LEU A 9 -31.09 12.28 -16.00
C LEU A 9 -32.53 12.70 -16.25
N VAL A 10 -32.70 13.83 -16.90
CA VAL A 10 -34.00 14.40 -17.26
C VAL A 10 -34.11 14.49 -18.77
N ASP A 11 -35.26 14.07 -19.28
CA ASP A 11 -35.60 14.19 -20.70
C ASP A 11 -35.77 15.66 -21.11
N ILE A 12 -35.14 16.01 -22.23
CA ILE A 12 -35.27 17.33 -22.85
C ILE A 12 -36.28 17.26 -23.99
N ASN A 13 -37.20 18.23 -23.99
CA ASN A 13 -38.13 18.42 -25.09
C ASN A 13 -37.43 19.09 -26.28
N PHE A 14 -37.77 18.63 -27.48
CA PHE A 14 -37.23 19.15 -28.72
C PHE A 14 -38.26 19.01 -29.84
N THR A 15 -38.00 19.71 -30.94
CA THR A 15 -38.69 19.52 -32.21
C THR A 15 -37.70 19.02 -33.25
N THR A 16 -38.20 18.30 -34.26
CA THR A 16 -37.37 17.80 -35.35
C THR A 16 -37.81 18.39 -36.68
N GLN A 17 -36.83 18.67 -37.54
CA GLN A 17 -37.04 19.01 -38.94
C GLN A 17 -36.24 18.02 -39.78
N GLN A 18 -36.93 17.26 -40.63
CA GLN A 18 -36.29 16.30 -41.53
C GLN A 18 -36.23 16.86 -42.95
N LEU A 19 -35.04 16.80 -43.55
CA LEU A 19 -34.82 17.17 -44.94
C LEU A 19 -33.86 16.14 -45.56
N ASN A 20 -34.37 15.28 -46.44
CA ASN A 20 -33.60 14.20 -47.07
C ASN A 20 -32.84 13.35 -46.02
N ASN A 21 -31.52 13.28 -46.15
CA ASN A 21 -30.56 12.53 -45.32
C ASN A 21 -30.09 13.34 -44.10
N THR A 22 -30.89 14.30 -43.65
CA THR A 22 -30.55 15.19 -42.53
C THR A 22 -31.73 15.35 -41.59
N THR A 23 -31.48 15.17 -40.29
CA THR A 23 -32.41 15.46 -39.21
C THR A 23 -31.85 16.55 -38.33
N LYS A 24 -32.53 17.69 -38.30
CA LYS A 24 -32.22 18.80 -37.40
C LYS A 24 -33.08 18.66 -36.14
N ILE A 25 -32.43 18.63 -34.99
CA ILE A 25 -33.05 18.63 -33.67
C ILE A 25 -32.94 20.06 -33.14
N ILE A 26 -34.07 20.67 -32.78
CA ILE A 26 -34.14 22.05 -32.28
C ILE A 26 -34.70 22.00 -30.86
N LEU A 27 -33.90 22.50 -29.92
CA LEU A 27 -34.24 22.63 -28.51
C LEU A 27 -34.97 23.94 -28.27
N ASN A 28 -35.74 24.01 -27.19
CA ASN A 28 -36.46 25.24 -26.80
C ASN A 28 -35.52 26.36 -26.30
N SER A 29 -34.34 25.98 -25.84
CA SER A 29 -33.29 26.84 -25.29
C SER A 29 -31.92 26.20 -25.55
N CYS A 30 -30.85 26.98 -25.42
CA CYS A 30 -29.50 26.43 -25.39
C CYS A 30 -29.34 25.55 -24.14
N GLU A 31 -29.12 24.26 -24.35
CA GLU A 31 -28.93 23.28 -23.28
C GLU A 31 -27.53 22.68 -23.35
N GLU A 32 -27.05 22.21 -22.20
CA GLU A 32 -25.89 21.34 -22.07
C GLU A 32 -26.41 19.91 -21.86
N LEU A 33 -26.27 19.06 -22.88
CA LEU A 33 -26.75 17.68 -22.80
C LEU A 33 -25.69 16.76 -22.19
N GLU A 34 -26.12 15.80 -21.39
CA GLU A 34 -25.26 14.70 -20.93
C GLU A 34 -25.09 13.67 -22.04
N CYS A 35 -26.20 13.27 -22.66
CA CYS A 35 -26.17 12.30 -23.75
C CYS A 35 -27.39 12.40 -24.67
N MET A 36 -27.24 11.80 -25.85
CA MET A 36 -28.30 11.65 -26.85
C MET A 36 -28.38 10.18 -27.28
N TYR A 37 -29.59 9.64 -27.24
CA TYR A 37 -29.91 8.29 -27.68
C TYR A 37 -30.69 8.33 -28.99
N LEU A 38 -30.25 7.54 -29.96
CA LEU A 38 -30.88 7.39 -31.26
C LEU A 38 -31.21 5.92 -31.48
N LYS A 39 -32.49 5.59 -31.67
CA LYS A 39 -32.90 4.25 -32.10
C LYS A 39 -32.95 4.21 -33.62
N ILE A 40 -32.30 3.22 -34.23
CA ILE A 40 -32.07 3.14 -35.68
C ILE A 40 -32.47 1.77 -36.23
N ASN A 41 -32.77 1.68 -37.52
CA ASN A 41 -33.17 0.43 -38.16
C ASN A 41 -32.00 -0.38 -38.75
N LYS A 42 -30.85 0.24 -39.02
CA LYS A 42 -29.66 -0.41 -39.55
C LYS A 42 -28.41 0.42 -39.26
N ASN A 43 -27.29 -0.23 -38.95
CA ASN A 43 -26.02 0.42 -38.66
C ASN A 43 -25.38 0.99 -39.94
N SER A 44 -25.09 2.29 -39.98
CA SER A 44 -24.38 2.95 -41.08
C SER A 44 -23.75 4.30 -40.66
N VAL A 45 -23.35 5.12 -41.63
CA VAL A 45 -22.56 6.33 -41.38
C VAL A 45 -23.42 7.39 -40.70
N LEU A 46 -22.93 7.91 -39.58
CA LEU A 46 -23.56 8.96 -38.79
C LEU A 46 -22.51 10.04 -38.60
N ASN A 47 -22.80 11.26 -39.07
CA ASN A 47 -22.08 12.45 -38.64
C ASN A 47 -23.06 13.31 -37.84
N VAL A 48 -22.67 13.66 -36.61
CA VAL A 48 -23.46 14.57 -35.78
C VAL A 48 -22.71 15.89 -35.66
N TYR A 49 -23.44 16.96 -35.83
CA TYR A 49 -22.96 18.33 -35.70
C TYR A 49 -23.80 19.08 -34.69
N TYR A 50 -23.24 20.15 -34.13
CA TYR A 50 -23.97 21.15 -33.35
C TYR A 50 -23.72 22.54 -33.91
N GLN A 51 -24.65 23.47 -33.63
CA GLN A 51 -24.51 24.87 -34.00
C GLN A 51 -24.12 25.69 -32.76
N GLY A 52 -23.10 26.55 -32.89
CA GLY A 52 -22.66 27.40 -31.77
C GLY A 52 -23.66 28.51 -31.44
N GLU A 53 -23.70 28.93 -30.17
CA GLU A 53 -24.66 29.89 -29.58
C GLU A 53 -24.79 31.22 -30.35
N ASN A 54 -23.79 31.58 -31.19
CA ASN A 54 -23.78 32.79 -32.03
C ASN A 54 -23.27 32.57 -33.47
N ALA A 55 -23.13 31.33 -33.94
CA ALA A 55 -22.47 31.03 -35.21
C ALA A 55 -23.44 30.37 -36.22
N LYS A 56 -23.31 30.73 -37.51
CA LYS A 56 -23.89 29.95 -38.62
C LYS A 56 -23.07 28.70 -38.95
N GLU A 57 -21.91 28.53 -38.30
CA GLU A 57 -21.01 27.40 -38.52
C GLU A 57 -21.48 26.17 -37.73
N LYS A 58 -21.36 25.01 -38.38
CA LYS A 58 -21.64 23.70 -37.78
C LYS A 58 -20.32 23.06 -37.35
N TYR A 59 -20.27 22.55 -36.13
CA TYR A 59 -19.11 21.85 -35.56
C TYR A 59 -19.38 20.36 -35.49
N LYS A 60 -18.48 19.52 -36.00
CA LYS A 60 -18.62 18.06 -35.94
C LYS A 60 -18.34 17.56 -34.52
N ILE A 61 -19.16 16.66 -34.01
CA ILE A 61 -18.90 15.92 -32.77
C ILE A 61 -17.85 14.84 -33.05
N GLU A 62 -16.86 14.73 -32.15
CA GLU A 62 -15.77 13.75 -32.26
C GLU A 62 -16.33 12.32 -32.28
N ASP A 63 -15.82 11.48 -33.20
CA ASP A 63 -16.36 10.13 -33.41
C ASP A 63 -16.19 9.23 -32.15
N GLU A 64 -15.23 9.54 -31.27
CA GLU A 64 -15.00 8.84 -30.00
C GLU A 64 -16.12 9.02 -28.97
N LYS A 65 -16.94 10.08 -29.12
CA LYS A 65 -18.13 10.31 -28.28
C LYS A 65 -19.34 9.52 -28.75
N ILE A 66 -19.23 8.80 -29.88
CA ILE A 66 -20.34 8.10 -30.52
C ILE A 66 -20.15 6.58 -30.36
N ILE A 67 -20.99 5.95 -29.55
CA ILE A 67 -21.04 4.49 -29.42
C ILE A 67 -22.17 3.97 -30.31
N LYS A 68 -21.83 3.06 -31.24
CA LYS A 68 -22.78 2.47 -32.20
C LYS A 68 -23.00 0.99 -31.91
N ASN A 69 -24.26 0.61 -31.79
CA ASN A 69 -24.75 -0.76 -31.79
C ASN A 69 -25.65 -0.99 -33.02
N ASN A 70 -26.09 -2.23 -33.26
CA ASN A 70 -26.88 -2.57 -34.46
C ASN A 70 -28.24 -1.83 -34.55
N GLU A 71 -28.81 -1.44 -33.41
CA GLU A 71 -30.15 -0.84 -33.32
C GLU A 71 -30.15 0.51 -32.59
N GLU A 72 -29.02 0.92 -32.01
CA GLU A 72 -28.93 2.10 -31.15
C GLU A 72 -27.60 2.82 -31.33
N ILE A 73 -27.65 4.16 -31.27
CA ILE A 73 -26.48 5.02 -31.18
C ILE A 73 -26.59 5.88 -29.94
N ILE A 74 -25.51 5.95 -29.17
CA ILE A 74 -25.41 6.75 -27.96
C ILE A 74 -24.29 7.78 -28.16
N LEU A 75 -24.62 9.05 -27.99
CA LEU A 75 -23.67 10.14 -27.97
C LEU A 75 -23.41 10.58 -26.53
N PHE A 76 -22.15 10.49 -26.09
CA PHE A 76 -21.70 10.95 -24.77
C PHE A 76 -21.18 12.39 -24.87
N LEU A 77 -22.03 13.34 -24.47
CA LEU A 77 -21.77 14.77 -24.61
C LEU A 77 -21.20 15.37 -23.32
N GLN A 78 -21.50 14.77 -22.16
CA GLN A 78 -20.93 15.09 -20.85
C GLN A 78 -21.08 16.57 -20.44
N GLU A 79 -22.12 17.24 -20.95
CA GLU A 79 -22.37 18.67 -20.79
C GLU A 79 -21.21 19.58 -21.26
N ASN A 80 -20.38 19.10 -22.19
CA ASN A 80 -19.26 19.86 -22.76
C ASN A 80 -19.68 20.76 -23.94
N ILE A 81 -20.91 20.62 -24.41
CA ILE A 81 -21.45 21.34 -25.57
C ILE A 81 -22.73 22.03 -25.16
N LYS A 82 -22.74 23.36 -25.27
CA LYS A 82 -23.93 24.19 -25.09
C LYS A 82 -24.48 24.59 -26.45
N THR A 83 -25.70 24.17 -26.77
CA THR A 83 -26.33 24.43 -28.07
C THR A 83 -27.85 24.32 -27.97
N ASP A 84 -28.56 24.96 -28.89
CA ASP A 84 -30.00 24.79 -29.13
C ASP A 84 -30.28 23.92 -30.37
N VAL A 85 -29.25 23.52 -31.12
CA VAL A 85 -29.42 22.83 -32.40
C VAL A 85 -28.38 21.72 -32.59
N PHE A 86 -28.88 20.50 -32.80
CA PHE A 86 -28.09 19.38 -33.32
C PHE A 86 -28.50 19.07 -34.76
N ILE A 87 -27.53 18.71 -35.59
CA ILE A 87 -27.75 18.33 -36.99
C ILE A 87 -27.16 16.93 -37.17
N ILE A 88 -28.03 16.00 -37.55
CA ILE A 88 -27.66 14.61 -37.77
C ILE A 88 -27.71 14.33 -39.26
N GLU A 89 -26.57 14.01 -39.85
CA GLU A 89 -26.45 13.50 -41.22
C GLU A 89 -26.42 11.97 -41.19
N HIS A 90 -27.36 11.34 -41.90
CA HIS A 90 -27.61 9.91 -41.84
C HIS A 90 -28.17 9.37 -43.17
N ASP A 91 -27.96 8.08 -43.45
CA ASP A 91 -28.45 7.38 -44.64
C ASP A 91 -29.51 6.30 -44.30
N TYR A 92 -30.19 6.44 -43.16
CA TYR A 92 -31.12 5.45 -42.60
C TYR A 92 -32.31 6.10 -41.88
N SER A 93 -33.21 5.29 -41.33
CA SER A 93 -34.37 5.83 -40.60
C SER A 93 -34.09 5.89 -39.10
N ILE A 94 -34.13 7.10 -38.53
CA ILE A 94 -34.12 7.32 -37.08
C ILE A 94 -35.54 7.07 -36.57
N LEU A 95 -35.71 6.03 -35.75
CA LEU A 95 -37.00 5.58 -35.20
C LEU A 95 -37.39 6.36 -33.96
N ASN A 96 -36.41 6.71 -33.12
CA ASN A 96 -36.63 7.46 -31.89
C ASN A 96 -35.39 8.28 -31.53
N ILE A 97 -35.60 9.44 -30.92
CA ILE A 97 -34.57 10.33 -30.39
C ILE A 97 -34.93 10.62 -28.94
N ARG A 98 -33.97 10.42 -28.03
CA ARG A 98 -34.11 10.79 -26.63
C ARG A 98 -32.91 11.65 -26.23
N LEU A 99 -33.17 12.82 -25.67
CA LEU A 99 -32.16 13.78 -25.23
C LEU A 99 -32.16 13.86 -23.72
N LEU A 100 -31.00 13.72 -23.11
CA LEU A 100 -30.88 13.65 -21.66
C LEU A 100 -29.89 14.70 -21.16
N LYS A 101 -30.29 15.44 -20.13
CA LYS A 101 -29.42 16.32 -19.33
C LYS A 101 -29.37 15.86 -17.88
N ARG A 102 -28.39 16.32 -17.11
CA ARG A 102 -28.34 15.99 -15.68
C ARG A 102 -29.46 16.71 -14.92
N ALA A 103 -29.99 16.04 -13.91
CA ALA A 103 -30.97 16.61 -12.98
C ALA A 103 -30.35 17.62 -12.00
N PHE A 104 -29.02 17.64 -11.89
CA PHE A 104 -28.24 18.43 -10.94
C PHE A 104 -26.89 18.83 -11.55
N LYS A 105 -26.18 19.80 -10.94
CA LYS A 105 -24.92 20.35 -11.47
C LYS A 105 -23.82 19.30 -11.70
N GLY A 106 -23.69 18.36 -10.77
CA GLY A 106 -22.76 17.24 -10.83
C GLY A 106 -22.85 16.35 -9.59
N LEU A 107 -22.00 15.32 -9.55
CA LEU A 107 -21.83 14.38 -8.44
C LEU A 107 -20.55 14.65 -7.67
N ILE A 108 -20.62 14.53 -6.35
CA ILE A 108 -19.44 14.24 -5.53
C ILE A 108 -19.55 12.81 -5.03
N ILE A 109 -18.55 11.98 -5.33
CA ILE A 109 -18.54 10.56 -4.99
C ILE A 109 -17.52 10.29 -3.87
N SER A 110 -17.99 9.82 -2.72
CA SER A 110 -17.10 9.25 -1.69
C SER A 110 -16.58 7.91 -2.18
N ALA A 111 -15.25 7.75 -2.29
CA ALA A 111 -14.63 6.55 -2.86
C ALA A 111 -13.47 6.01 -2.02
N ARG A 112 -13.47 6.30 -0.72
CA ARG A 112 -12.46 5.80 0.23
C ARG A 112 -12.55 4.28 0.37
N TYR A 113 -11.42 3.58 0.39
CA TYR A 113 -11.36 2.11 0.45
C TYR A 113 -10.92 1.52 1.80
N ASP A 114 -10.58 2.34 2.79
CA ASP A 114 -10.12 1.91 4.12
C ASP A 114 -11.21 1.24 4.98
N ALA A 115 -10.93 1.03 6.26
CA ALA A 115 -11.90 0.59 7.26
C ALA A 115 -13.03 1.61 7.49
N PHE A 116 -14.07 1.15 8.20
CA PHE A 116 -15.31 1.89 8.49
C PHE A 116 -15.13 3.37 8.85
N GLY A 117 -14.26 3.69 9.82
CA GLY A 117 -14.11 5.07 10.32
C GLY A 117 -13.68 6.08 9.24
N ALA A 118 -12.70 5.72 8.40
CA ALA A 118 -12.24 6.60 7.32
C ALA A 118 -13.27 6.70 6.18
N ARG A 119 -13.99 5.61 5.87
CA ARG A 119 -15.07 5.63 4.86
C ARG A 119 -16.23 6.51 5.28
N ILE A 120 -16.68 6.40 6.53
CA ILE A 120 -17.75 7.27 7.06
C ILE A 120 -17.28 8.71 7.08
N MET A 121 -16.04 9.01 7.50
CA MET A 121 -15.51 10.37 7.44
C MET A 121 -15.56 10.95 6.01
N SER A 122 -15.09 10.18 5.02
CA SER A 122 -15.15 10.56 3.60
C SER A 122 -16.60 10.74 3.10
N LEU A 123 -17.51 9.88 3.53
CA LEU A 123 -18.94 9.98 3.19
C LEU A 123 -19.55 11.26 3.76
N LEU A 124 -19.33 11.55 5.04
CA LEU A 124 -19.84 12.77 5.68
C LEU A 124 -19.24 14.03 5.03
N ASN A 125 -17.96 14.02 4.68
CA ASN A 125 -17.32 15.08 3.92
C ASN A 125 -17.98 15.29 2.55
N THR A 126 -18.27 14.20 1.85
CA THR A 126 -18.92 14.23 0.54
C THR A 126 -20.31 14.82 0.63
N ILE A 127 -21.11 14.40 1.62
CA ILE A 127 -22.45 14.97 1.83
C ILE A 127 -22.35 16.45 2.17
N TYR A 128 -21.45 16.83 3.08
CA TYR A 128 -21.25 18.22 3.48
C TYR A 128 -20.85 19.12 2.30
N LEU A 129 -19.83 18.72 1.53
CA LEU A 129 -19.37 19.46 0.35
C LEU A 129 -20.48 19.56 -0.70
N SER A 130 -21.22 18.47 -0.95
CA SER A 130 -22.30 18.46 -1.94
C SER A 130 -23.36 19.51 -1.65
N ARG A 131 -23.70 19.69 -0.35
CA ARG A 131 -24.66 20.71 0.10
C ARG A 131 -24.11 22.13 -0.08
N LEU A 132 -22.82 22.33 0.16
CA LEU A 132 -22.19 23.65 0.02
C LEU A 132 -22.18 24.15 -1.44
N ILE A 133 -21.90 23.28 -2.41
CA ILE A 133 -21.76 23.68 -3.83
C ILE A 133 -23.02 23.39 -4.68
N GLY A 134 -24.03 22.73 -4.10
CA GLY A 134 -25.29 22.40 -4.77
C GLY A 134 -25.18 21.21 -5.73
N PHE A 135 -24.40 20.20 -5.36
CA PHE A 135 -24.19 18.96 -6.11
C PHE A 135 -24.99 17.81 -5.48
N LYS A 136 -25.27 16.75 -6.25
CA LYS A 136 -25.73 15.47 -5.67
C LYS A 136 -24.53 14.74 -5.07
N PHE A 137 -24.72 14.03 -3.96
CA PHE A 137 -23.70 13.13 -3.44
C PHE A 137 -24.03 11.68 -3.79
N GLY A 138 -22.97 10.89 -3.93
CA GLY A 138 -23.04 9.43 -3.98
C GLY A 138 -21.82 8.82 -3.30
N PHE A 139 -21.77 7.50 -3.24
CA PHE A 139 -20.64 6.76 -2.69
C PHE A 139 -20.37 5.47 -3.45
N ILE A 140 -19.12 5.03 -3.38
CA ILE A 140 -18.67 3.69 -3.76
C ILE A 140 -18.29 2.97 -2.47
N TRP A 141 -18.85 1.78 -2.27
CA TRP A 141 -18.65 0.95 -1.09
C TRP A 141 -18.19 -0.46 -1.49
N ASP A 142 -17.04 -0.54 -2.16
CA ASP A 142 -16.45 -1.84 -2.45
C ASP A 142 -15.92 -2.49 -1.16
N HIS A 143 -16.66 -3.47 -0.65
CA HIS A 143 -16.33 -4.21 0.56
C HIS A 143 -15.34 -5.36 0.30
N LYS A 144 -15.14 -5.77 -0.97
CA LYS A 144 -14.29 -6.92 -1.32
C LYS A 144 -12.81 -6.65 -1.05
N ILE A 145 -12.39 -5.38 -1.15
CA ILE A 145 -11.02 -4.94 -0.85
C ILE A 145 -10.65 -5.31 0.60
N CYS A 146 -11.58 -5.15 1.55
CA CYS A 146 -11.36 -5.47 2.95
C CYS A 146 -11.51 -6.97 3.28
N GLN A 147 -12.11 -7.78 2.38
CA GLN A 147 -12.28 -9.22 2.58
C GLN A 147 -11.06 -10.05 2.16
N ASN A 148 -10.15 -9.49 1.36
CA ASN A 148 -8.94 -10.18 0.89
C ASN A 148 -7.72 -10.01 1.82
N ALA A 149 -7.79 -9.13 2.82
CA ALA A 149 -6.79 -9.11 3.89
C ALA A 149 -6.92 -10.43 4.65
N LYS A 150 -5.86 -11.25 4.64
CA LYS A 150 -5.80 -12.53 5.33
C LYS A 150 -6.05 -12.34 6.84
N ASP A 151 -7.33 -12.40 7.22
CA ASP A 151 -7.90 -12.57 8.56
C ASP A 151 -7.66 -11.48 9.64
N GLN A 152 -8.77 -11.15 10.32
CA GLN A 152 -8.92 -10.56 11.67
C GLN A 152 -8.90 -9.04 11.91
N TYR A 153 -8.21 -8.20 11.13
CA TYR A 153 -8.00 -6.79 11.58
C TYR A 153 -8.82 -5.71 10.87
N MET A 154 -9.51 -6.02 9.77
CA MET A 154 -10.37 -5.07 9.06
C MET A 154 -11.55 -5.83 8.46
N SER A 155 -12.77 -5.58 8.94
CA SER A 155 -13.99 -6.17 8.40
C SER A 155 -14.95 -5.07 7.96
N LEU A 156 -15.65 -5.30 6.85
CA LEU A 156 -16.63 -4.38 6.32
C LEU A 156 -17.79 -5.16 5.72
N ASP A 157 -19.01 -4.83 6.15
CA ASP A 157 -20.22 -5.31 5.50
C ASP A 157 -20.48 -4.54 4.20
N SER A 158 -21.28 -5.13 3.32
CA SER A 158 -21.80 -4.48 2.13
C SER A 158 -22.71 -3.29 2.49
N ALA A 159 -22.85 -2.31 1.60
CA ALA A 159 -23.59 -1.07 1.89
C ALA A 159 -25.06 -1.35 2.24
N ASP A 160 -25.70 -2.30 1.55
CA ASP A 160 -27.08 -2.75 1.77
C ASP A 160 -27.32 -3.46 3.11
N LYS A 161 -26.25 -3.90 3.80
CA LYS A 161 -26.35 -4.37 5.18
C LYS A 161 -26.22 -3.25 6.20
N ILE A 162 -25.45 -2.21 5.89
CA ILE A 162 -25.16 -1.09 6.81
C ILE A 162 -26.27 -0.04 6.75
N PHE A 163 -26.67 0.34 5.55
CA PHE A 163 -27.68 1.37 5.27
C PHE A 163 -28.99 0.73 4.81
N ASP A 164 -30.08 1.48 4.89
CA ASP A 164 -31.34 1.04 4.32
C ASP A 164 -31.31 1.01 2.79
N ILE A 165 -32.23 0.23 2.20
CA ILE A 165 -32.28 0.01 0.76
C ILE A 165 -32.62 1.28 -0.03
N THR A 166 -33.41 2.20 0.54
CA THR A 166 -33.80 3.44 -0.13
C THR A 166 -32.58 4.32 -0.33
N PHE A 167 -31.75 4.45 0.70
CA PHE A 167 -30.51 5.20 0.65
C PHE A 167 -29.51 4.59 -0.34
N CYS A 168 -29.32 3.27 -0.31
CA CYS A 168 -28.45 2.60 -1.27
C CYS A 168 -28.93 2.78 -2.72
N ASN A 169 -30.23 2.63 -2.97
CA ASN A 169 -30.79 2.83 -4.30
C ASN A 169 -30.54 4.26 -4.84
N GLN A 170 -30.61 5.27 -3.98
CA GLN A 170 -30.40 6.68 -4.36
C GLN A 170 -28.92 7.07 -4.49
N HIS A 171 -28.05 6.53 -3.64
CA HIS A 171 -26.70 7.08 -3.43
C HIS A 171 -25.55 6.10 -3.64
N ASP A 172 -25.78 4.79 -3.75
CA ASP A 172 -24.72 3.81 -4.03
C ASP A 172 -24.43 3.72 -5.54
N TYR A 173 -23.19 4.05 -5.93
CA TYR A 173 -22.68 3.99 -7.30
C TYR A 173 -21.60 2.92 -7.49
N THR A 174 -21.46 1.96 -6.56
CA THR A 174 -20.40 0.94 -6.56
C THR A 174 -20.30 0.17 -7.88
N TYR A 175 -21.43 -0.13 -8.53
CA TYR A 175 -21.49 -0.93 -9.77
C TYR A 175 -21.76 -0.09 -11.02
N ASN A 176 -21.72 1.23 -10.91
CA ASN A 176 -22.04 2.14 -12.00
C ASN A 176 -20.85 2.38 -12.96
N ASN A 177 -19.66 1.84 -12.67
CA ASN A 177 -18.45 2.01 -13.50
C ASN A 177 -18.08 3.48 -13.76
N LEU A 178 -18.11 4.31 -12.71
CA LEU A 178 -17.68 5.70 -12.78
C LEU A 178 -16.22 5.80 -13.26
N PRO A 179 -15.93 6.61 -14.29
CA PRO A 179 -14.55 6.81 -14.75
C PRO A 179 -13.72 7.53 -13.67
N HIS A 180 -12.41 7.34 -13.69
CA HIS A 180 -11.47 8.14 -12.93
C HIS A 180 -10.26 8.43 -13.82
N THR A 181 -9.93 9.70 -13.96
CA THR A 181 -8.87 10.15 -14.88
C THR A 181 -7.49 10.23 -14.22
N GLN A 182 -7.45 10.18 -12.89
CA GLN A 182 -6.26 10.36 -12.07
C GLN A 182 -6.13 9.25 -11.02
N PRO A 183 -4.91 8.95 -10.55
CA PRO A 183 -4.69 7.93 -9.53
C PRO A 183 -5.31 8.32 -8.18
N ASP A 184 -5.68 7.30 -7.41
CA ASP A 184 -6.30 7.45 -6.10
C ASP A 184 -5.27 7.92 -5.07
N LEU A 185 -5.28 9.22 -4.80
CA LEU A 185 -4.49 9.83 -3.73
C LEU A 185 -5.35 10.00 -2.47
N ASN A 186 -4.74 9.75 -1.31
CA ASN A 186 -5.45 9.77 -0.02
C ASN A 186 -6.05 11.14 0.35
N ASP A 187 -5.55 12.21 -0.24
CA ASP A 187 -5.96 13.59 0.01
C ASP A 187 -6.86 14.17 -1.09
N LEU A 188 -7.30 13.35 -2.05
CA LEU A 188 -8.07 13.79 -3.20
C LEU A 188 -9.49 14.26 -2.82
N ILE A 189 -9.83 15.48 -3.24
CA ILE A 189 -11.19 16.04 -3.26
C ILE A 189 -11.57 16.50 -4.68
N GLY A 190 -10.58 16.95 -5.46
CA GLY A 190 -10.74 17.42 -6.85
C GLY A 190 -10.80 18.94 -7.02
N PHE A 191 -10.75 19.71 -5.92
CA PHE A 191 -10.61 21.17 -5.94
C PHE A 191 -9.89 21.69 -4.68
N ASN A 192 -9.35 22.91 -4.75
CA ASN A 192 -8.50 23.49 -3.69
C ASN A 192 -9.17 24.59 -2.87
N ALA A 193 -10.16 25.28 -3.42
CA ALA A 193 -10.99 26.28 -2.74
C ALA A 193 -12.48 25.96 -2.96
N ILE A 194 -13.34 26.31 -1.99
CA ILE A 194 -14.78 25.99 -2.09
C ILE A 194 -15.42 26.68 -3.29
N GLU A 195 -15.00 27.92 -3.59
CA GLU A 195 -15.48 28.70 -4.74
C GLU A 195 -15.13 28.10 -6.10
N ASP A 196 -14.19 27.16 -6.18
CA ASP A 196 -13.86 26.46 -7.42
C ASP A 196 -14.68 25.20 -7.62
N GLY A 197 -15.37 24.73 -6.57
CA GLY A 197 -16.13 23.49 -6.60
C GLY A 197 -17.34 23.52 -7.53
N ASP A 198 -17.83 24.69 -7.96
CA ASP A 198 -18.94 24.80 -8.91
C ASP A 198 -18.53 25.29 -10.31
N LYS A 199 -17.23 25.47 -10.56
CA LYS A 199 -16.69 25.96 -11.83
C LYS A 199 -16.32 24.80 -12.76
N LYS A 200 -16.83 24.83 -14.00
CA LYS A 200 -16.41 23.93 -15.07
C LYS A 200 -15.03 24.35 -15.64
N PRO A 201 -14.23 23.42 -16.20
CA PRO A 201 -14.45 21.98 -16.19
C PRO A 201 -14.22 21.38 -14.80
N PHE A 202 -15.03 20.40 -14.44
CA PHE A 202 -14.84 19.66 -13.19
C PHE A 202 -13.67 18.68 -13.30
N TYR A 203 -13.23 18.15 -12.16
CA TYR A 203 -12.10 17.22 -12.10
C TYR A 203 -12.38 15.91 -12.85
N GLU A 204 -13.59 15.37 -12.70
CA GLU A 204 -14.13 14.30 -13.54
C GLU A 204 -15.33 14.84 -14.33
N ASN A 205 -15.66 14.19 -15.45
CA ASN A 205 -16.80 14.63 -16.28
C ASN A 205 -18.12 14.69 -15.49
N TYR A 206 -18.31 13.82 -14.49
CA TYR A 206 -19.49 13.83 -13.63
C TYR A 206 -19.40 14.79 -12.44
N GLY A 207 -18.25 15.41 -12.17
CA GLY A 207 -18.01 16.23 -10.99
C GLY A 207 -16.71 15.85 -10.28
N TYR A 208 -16.82 15.32 -9.07
CA TYR A 208 -15.68 15.11 -8.19
C TYR A 208 -15.68 13.74 -7.52
N ARG A 209 -14.47 13.26 -7.29
CA ARG A 209 -14.23 12.05 -6.52
C ARG A 209 -13.46 12.40 -5.26
N ASN A 210 -13.98 11.98 -4.12
CA ASN A 210 -13.50 12.34 -2.80
C ASN A 210 -12.99 11.10 -2.05
N LEU A 211 -11.71 11.14 -1.67
CA LEU A 211 -11.04 10.17 -0.80
C LEU A 211 -10.55 10.82 0.49
N TYR A 212 -10.85 12.10 0.72
CA TYR A 212 -10.38 12.83 1.87
C TYR A 212 -11.10 12.37 3.15
N ALA A 213 -10.38 11.63 3.99
CA ALA A 213 -10.87 11.07 5.25
C ALA A 213 -10.42 11.85 6.49
N TYR A 214 -10.11 13.15 6.36
CA TYR A 214 -9.78 14.03 7.47
C TYR A 214 -10.78 15.21 7.55
N TYR A 215 -10.63 16.08 8.55
CA TYR A 215 -11.57 17.18 8.78
C TYR A 215 -11.39 18.32 7.77
N LEU A 216 -12.48 18.68 7.09
CA LEU A 216 -12.44 19.67 6.00
C LEU A 216 -11.99 21.06 6.43
N HIS A 217 -12.25 21.48 7.68
CA HIS A 217 -11.77 22.78 8.20
C HIS A 217 -10.23 22.88 8.27
N LEU A 218 -9.52 21.75 8.23
CA LEU A 218 -8.06 21.73 8.14
C LEU A 218 -7.56 21.97 6.71
N ARG A 219 -8.43 21.74 5.72
CA ARG A 219 -8.15 21.88 4.28
C ARG A 219 -8.65 23.19 3.71
N PHE A 220 -9.88 23.58 4.05
CA PHE A 220 -10.55 24.78 3.55
C PHE A 220 -10.69 25.81 4.66
N LYS A 221 -10.10 26.99 4.47
CA LYS A 221 -10.10 28.07 5.47
C LYS A 221 -11.48 28.68 5.68
N GLU A 222 -12.35 28.55 4.68
CA GLU A 222 -13.73 29.03 4.64
C GLU A 222 -14.65 28.20 5.54
N ILE A 223 -14.26 26.96 5.85
CA ILE A 223 -15.04 26.07 6.71
C ILE A 223 -14.66 26.35 8.17
N LYS A 224 -15.61 26.92 8.92
CA LYS A 224 -15.44 27.13 10.36
C LYS A 224 -15.56 25.83 11.12
N LYS A 225 -14.61 25.59 12.03
CA LYS A 225 -14.48 24.35 12.80
C LYS A 225 -15.77 23.94 13.53
N ASP A 226 -16.37 24.83 14.30
CA ASP A 226 -17.50 24.48 15.17
C ASP A 226 -18.79 24.22 14.37
N GLU A 227 -19.07 25.06 13.36
CA GLU A 227 -20.20 24.87 12.44
C GLU A 227 -20.07 23.55 11.67
N TYR A 228 -18.86 23.21 11.23
CA TYR A 228 -18.57 21.95 10.55
C TYR A 228 -18.76 20.74 11.45
N PHE A 229 -18.24 20.75 12.68
CA PHE A 229 -18.44 19.63 13.60
C PHE A 229 -19.90 19.45 13.97
N GLN A 230 -20.66 20.53 14.17
CA GLN A 230 -22.11 20.42 14.38
C GLN A 230 -22.80 19.78 13.18
N ALA A 231 -22.46 20.22 11.96
CA ALA A 231 -23.01 19.61 10.74
C ALA A 231 -22.66 18.12 10.62
N LEU A 232 -21.43 17.71 10.98
CA LEU A 232 -21.05 16.29 10.98
C LEU A 232 -21.87 15.46 11.98
N LYS A 233 -22.13 15.99 13.18
CA LYS A 233 -22.97 15.33 14.20
C LYS A 233 -24.37 15.07 13.63
N ASP A 234 -24.98 16.10 13.07
CA ASP A 234 -26.33 16.03 12.52
C ASP A 234 -26.38 15.10 11.31
N LEU A 235 -25.38 15.16 10.43
CA LEU A 235 -25.28 14.29 9.25
C LEU A 235 -25.20 12.82 9.65
N TYR A 236 -24.28 12.47 10.57
CA TYR A 236 -24.09 11.08 10.98
C TYR A 236 -25.32 10.49 11.66
N HIS A 237 -25.94 11.22 12.59
CA HIS A 237 -27.10 10.72 13.32
C HIS A 237 -28.36 10.62 12.46
N ASN A 238 -28.41 11.33 11.33
CA ASN A 238 -29.47 11.22 10.34
C ASN A 238 -29.13 10.26 9.19
N LEU A 239 -27.99 9.55 9.24
CA LEU A 239 -27.71 8.51 8.26
C LEU A 239 -28.75 7.39 8.40
N PRO A 240 -29.35 6.94 7.29
CA PRO A 240 -30.37 5.91 7.31
C PRO A 240 -29.74 4.52 7.45
N PHE A 241 -29.34 4.18 8.67
CA PHE A 241 -28.83 2.84 8.98
C PHE A 241 -29.91 1.78 8.83
N SER A 242 -29.52 0.57 8.43
CA SER A 242 -30.41 -0.59 8.38
C SER A 242 -30.93 -0.95 9.77
N GLN A 243 -32.03 -1.70 9.85
CA GLN A 243 -32.59 -2.14 11.15
C GLN A 243 -31.56 -2.89 12.00
N ARG A 244 -30.68 -3.70 11.38
CA ARG A 244 -29.64 -4.44 12.10
C ARG A 244 -28.65 -3.51 12.78
N TYR A 245 -28.21 -2.46 12.09
CA TYR A 245 -27.26 -1.48 12.62
C TYR A 245 -27.93 -0.50 13.61
N GLN A 246 -29.20 -0.15 13.40
CA GLN A 246 -30.00 0.58 14.40
C GLN A 246 -30.10 -0.21 15.72
N ASN A 247 -30.38 -1.51 15.65
CA ASN A 247 -30.42 -2.37 16.85
C ASN A 247 -29.07 -2.40 17.60
N ILE A 248 -27.94 -2.27 16.89
CA ILE A 248 -26.61 -2.17 17.51
C ILE A 248 -26.49 -0.86 18.30
N ILE A 249 -26.92 0.27 17.71
CA ILE A 249 -26.95 1.58 18.38
C ILE A 249 -27.85 1.54 19.63
N GLU A 250 -29.03 0.91 19.53
CA GLU A 250 -29.92 0.75 20.68
C GLU A 250 -29.28 -0.10 21.79
N LYS A 251 -28.57 -1.17 21.42
CA LYS A 251 -27.83 -2.01 22.37
C LYS A 251 -26.73 -1.22 23.10
N THR A 252 -25.98 -0.36 22.42
CA THR A 252 -24.95 0.48 23.09
C THR A 252 -25.58 1.49 24.04
N ASN A 253 -26.72 2.08 23.67
CA ASN A 253 -27.49 2.95 24.55
C ASN A 253 -27.94 2.23 25.84
N LEU A 254 -28.43 1.00 25.72
CA LEU A 254 -28.84 0.18 26.88
C LEU A 254 -27.65 -0.18 27.77
N ILE A 255 -26.50 -0.54 27.19
CA ILE A 255 -25.28 -0.84 27.94
C ILE A 255 -24.82 0.39 28.71
N TYR A 256 -24.77 1.56 28.06
CA TYR A 256 -24.42 2.81 28.73
C TYR A 256 -25.36 3.13 29.90
N LYS A 257 -26.68 2.94 29.74
CA LYS A 257 -27.65 3.09 30.84
C LYS A 257 -27.36 2.15 32.02
N ASN A 258 -26.85 0.96 31.76
CA ASN A 258 -26.57 -0.06 32.79
C ASN A 258 -25.23 0.15 33.50
N ILE A 259 -24.16 0.48 32.77
CA ILE A 259 -22.81 0.64 33.35
C ILE A 259 -22.52 2.06 33.84
N GLY A 260 -23.35 3.03 33.42
CA GLY A 260 -23.21 4.44 33.74
C GLY A 260 -22.04 5.12 33.04
N ASN A 261 -21.61 6.24 33.60
CA ASN A 261 -20.46 7.02 33.14
C ASN A 261 -19.17 6.19 33.15
N PHE A 262 -18.39 6.27 32.08
CA PHE A 262 -17.17 5.49 31.92
C PHE A 262 -16.12 6.23 31.10
N ILE A 263 -14.86 5.84 31.29
CA ILE A 263 -13.77 6.21 30.37
C ILE A 263 -13.49 5.06 29.40
N GLY A 264 -13.25 5.39 28.14
CA GLY A 264 -12.87 4.44 27.12
C GLY A 264 -11.37 4.42 26.88
N MET A 265 -10.80 3.23 26.79
CA MET A 265 -9.40 3.01 26.41
C MET A 265 -9.34 2.25 25.09
N HIS A 266 -8.93 2.93 24.02
CA HIS A 266 -8.85 2.37 22.68
C HIS A 266 -7.42 1.92 22.34
N PHE A 267 -7.20 0.61 22.41
CA PHE A 267 -5.96 -0.05 21.99
C PHE A 267 -5.98 -0.29 20.48
N ARG A 268 -5.50 0.70 19.72
CA ARG A 268 -5.15 0.56 18.30
C ARG A 268 -3.75 -0.05 18.16
N GLY A 269 -3.47 -0.67 17.01
CA GLY A 269 -2.14 -1.15 16.65
C GLY A 269 -1.95 -2.67 16.76
N ALA A 270 -3.01 -3.45 16.98
CA ALA A 270 -2.89 -4.90 17.04
C ALA A 270 -2.37 -5.52 15.72
N ASP A 271 -2.78 -5.00 14.57
CA ASP A 271 -2.18 -5.31 13.26
C ASP A 271 -0.70 -4.90 13.21
N VAL A 272 -0.38 -3.69 13.64
CA VAL A 272 1.00 -3.14 13.66
C VAL A 272 1.93 -3.94 14.59
N VAL A 273 1.40 -4.64 15.58
CA VAL A 273 2.19 -5.45 16.52
C VAL A 273 2.21 -6.93 16.13
N ASN A 274 1.06 -7.50 15.74
CA ASN A 274 0.92 -8.95 15.58
C ASN A 274 1.15 -9.43 14.14
N ASP A 275 0.87 -8.61 13.12
CA ASP A 275 1.06 -8.99 11.72
C ASP A 275 2.54 -8.87 11.33
N LEU A 276 3.15 -9.96 10.88
CA LEU A 276 4.57 -10.00 10.50
C LEU A 276 4.89 -9.08 9.33
N ASP A 277 4.01 -9.01 8.34
CA ASP A 277 4.23 -8.23 7.12
C ASP A 277 4.07 -6.73 7.38
N ILE A 278 3.31 -6.35 8.41
CA ILE A 278 3.05 -4.95 8.79
C ILE A 278 4.00 -4.46 9.89
N ARG A 279 4.30 -5.28 10.91
CA ARG A 279 5.05 -4.84 12.10
C ARG A 279 6.49 -4.41 11.82
N VAL A 280 7.06 -4.83 10.70
CA VAL A 280 8.37 -4.34 10.23
C VAL A 280 8.37 -2.84 9.92
N TYR A 281 7.20 -2.21 9.79
CA TYR A 281 7.03 -0.77 9.59
C TYR A 281 6.69 0.01 10.87
N ALA A 282 6.62 -0.68 12.02
CA ALA A 282 6.33 -0.08 13.32
C ALA A 282 7.40 0.94 13.76
N LEU A 283 8.66 0.76 13.34
CA LEU A 283 9.76 1.71 13.57
C LEU A 283 9.80 2.87 12.55
N THR A 284 8.91 2.87 11.56
CA THR A 284 8.88 3.86 10.49
C THR A 284 7.52 4.55 10.38
N SER A 285 6.76 4.35 9.29
CA SER A 285 5.47 5.01 9.04
C SER A 285 4.36 4.61 10.02
N LEU A 286 4.46 3.46 10.69
CA LEU A 286 3.39 2.96 11.57
C LEU A 286 3.62 3.22 13.06
N SER A 287 4.71 3.89 13.44
CA SER A 287 4.98 4.25 14.84
C SER A 287 3.84 5.01 15.54
N PRO A 288 3.05 5.90 14.90
CA PRO A 288 1.95 6.61 15.56
C PRO A 288 0.77 5.72 15.99
N TYR A 289 0.70 4.49 15.47
CA TYR A 289 -0.35 3.53 15.83
C TYR A 289 0.01 2.66 17.03
N ILE A 290 1.26 2.68 17.47
CA ILE A 290 1.70 1.93 18.65
C ILE A 290 1.20 2.63 19.90
N PHE A 291 0.47 1.89 20.73
CA PHE A 291 0.07 2.33 22.05
C PHE A 291 0.77 1.46 23.12
N PRO A 292 1.78 1.99 23.84
CA PRO A 292 2.43 1.26 24.93
C PRO A 292 1.43 0.89 26.03
N LEU A 293 1.38 -0.40 26.35
CA LEU A 293 0.56 -0.93 27.42
C LEU A 293 0.88 -0.24 28.75
N GLU A 294 2.16 0.04 29.01
CA GLU A 294 2.62 0.62 30.27
C GLU A 294 1.98 1.97 30.56
N LEU A 295 1.87 2.82 29.53
CA LEU A 295 1.18 4.11 29.65
C LEU A 295 -0.32 3.92 29.88
N ALA A 296 -0.94 2.98 29.18
CA ALA A 296 -2.36 2.65 29.39
C ALA A 296 -2.63 2.22 30.84
N MET A 297 -1.80 1.35 31.39
CA MET A 297 -1.89 0.88 32.77
C MET A 297 -1.78 2.04 33.75
N GLU A 298 -0.85 2.96 33.51
CA GLU A 298 -0.63 4.14 34.35
C GLU A 298 -1.81 5.12 34.31
N ILE A 299 -2.39 5.34 33.13
CA ILE A 299 -3.62 6.14 32.97
C ILE A 299 -4.77 5.51 33.78
N ILE A 300 -5.01 4.21 33.61
CA ILE A 300 -6.11 3.53 34.32
C ILE A 300 -5.93 3.60 35.83
N LYS A 301 -4.69 3.48 36.34
CA LYS A 301 -4.38 3.61 37.77
C LYS A 301 -4.70 5.01 38.31
N LYS A 302 -4.35 6.06 37.55
CA LYS A 302 -4.48 7.47 37.95
C LYS A 302 -5.89 8.04 37.74
N GLU A 303 -6.68 7.46 36.85
CA GLU A 303 -8.01 7.96 36.52
C GLU A 303 -8.93 7.99 37.75
N SER A 304 -9.80 9.00 37.86
CA SER A 304 -10.76 9.11 38.95
C SER A 304 -11.98 8.20 38.76
N HIS A 305 -12.38 7.99 37.51
CA HIS A 305 -13.49 7.12 37.14
C HIS A 305 -13.26 5.67 37.59
N LYS A 306 -14.32 5.05 38.11
CA LYS A 306 -14.29 3.64 38.52
C LYS A 306 -14.50 2.68 37.35
N THR A 307 -15.34 3.05 36.39
CA THR A 307 -15.71 2.21 35.24
C THR A 307 -14.86 2.53 34.03
N ILE A 308 -14.21 1.50 33.48
CA ILE A 308 -13.33 1.58 32.33
C ILE A 308 -13.84 0.58 31.28
N VAL A 309 -13.98 1.02 30.03
CA VAL A 309 -14.32 0.16 28.90
C VAL A 309 -13.12 0.08 27.96
N LEU A 310 -12.64 -1.13 27.70
CA LEU A 310 -11.51 -1.38 26.81
C LEU A 310 -12.01 -1.74 25.42
N PHE A 311 -11.44 -1.07 24.40
CA PHE A 311 -11.73 -1.29 22.99
C PHE A 311 -10.46 -1.72 22.28
N SER A 312 -10.52 -2.81 21.51
CA SER A 312 -9.39 -3.34 20.74
C SER A 312 -9.89 -4.27 19.65
N SER A 313 -9.15 -4.36 18.55
CA SER A 313 -9.34 -5.43 17.55
C SER A 313 -8.71 -6.76 17.98
N CYS A 314 -7.93 -6.77 19.08
CA CYS A 314 -7.30 -7.96 19.63
C CYS A 314 -7.50 -8.06 21.15
N ASN A 315 -7.94 -9.23 21.62
CA ASN A 315 -8.25 -9.45 23.03
C ASN A 315 -7.02 -9.67 23.92
N ILE A 316 -5.81 -9.86 23.37
CA ILE A 316 -4.61 -10.15 24.16
C ILE A 316 -4.35 -9.05 25.20
N VAL A 317 -4.31 -7.79 24.74
CA VAL A 317 -4.04 -6.63 25.62
C VAL A 317 -5.19 -6.38 26.58
N THR A 318 -6.42 -6.43 26.09
CA THR A 318 -7.60 -6.11 26.92
C THR A 318 -7.83 -7.16 28.00
N ASN A 319 -7.63 -8.44 27.69
CA ASN A 319 -7.68 -9.52 28.68
C ASN A 319 -6.57 -9.37 29.71
N PHE A 320 -5.34 -9.06 29.28
CA PHE A 320 -4.23 -8.81 30.19
C PHE A 320 -4.55 -7.68 31.18
N VAL A 321 -5.03 -6.54 30.68
CA VAL A 321 -5.40 -5.38 31.52
C VAL A 321 -6.49 -5.78 32.52
N LYS A 322 -7.58 -6.40 32.06
CA LYS A 322 -8.70 -6.82 32.91
C LYS A 322 -8.24 -7.75 34.03
N GLU A 323 -7.45 -8.78 33.69
CA GLU A 323 -6.93 -9.75 34.66
C GLU A 323 -5.91 -9.14 35.62
N TYR A 324 -5.04 -8.25 35.15
CA TYR A 324 -4.08 -7.56 36.01
C TYR A 324 -4.79 -6.72 37.07
N PHE A 325 -5.77 -5.91 36.68
CA PHE A 325 -6.50 -5.06 37.62
C PHE A 325 -7.33 -5.88 38.62
N LYS A 326 -7.92 -6.99 38.17
CA LYS A 326 -8.64 -7.94 39.02
C LYS A 326 -7.72 -8.61 40.04
N LYS A 327 -6.58 -9.18 39.61
CA LYS A 327 -5.64 -9.91 40.48
C LYS A 327 -4.98 -9.04 41.54
N ASN A 328 -4.76 -7.77 41.22
CA ASN A 328 -4.12 -6.81 42.13
C ASN A 328 -5.12 -6.01 42.97
N ASN A 329 -6.41 -6.39 42.97
CA ASN A 329 -7.47 -5.79 43.78
C ASN A 329 -7.58 -4.26 43.66
N PHE A 330 -7.37 -3.72 42.46
CA PHE A 330 -7.60 -2.30 42.21
C PHE A 330 -9.11 -1.99 42.30
N ASN A 331 -9.46 -0.83 42.83
CA ASN A 331 -10.84 -0.34 42.90
C ASN A 331 -11.33 0.19 41.53
N LYS A 332 -11.30 -0.67 40.51
CA LYS A 332 -11.66 -0.40 39.12
C LYS A 332 -12.56 -1.50 38.58
N ILE A 333 -13.59 -1.13 37.83
CA ILE A 333 -14.46 -2.04 37.09
C ILE A 333 -14.04 -1.97 35.63
N ILE A 334 -13.48 -3.07 35.12
CA ILE A 334 -12.95 -3.16 33.76
C ILE A 334 -13.87 -4.02 32.90
N TYR A 335 -14.49 -3.41 31.89
CA TYR A 335 -15.23 -4.09 30.83
C TYR A 335 -14.39 -4.18 29.56
N ILE A 336 -14.54 -5.26 28.81
CA ILE A 336 -14.06 -5.36 27.42
C ILE A 336 -15.30 -5.21 26.55
N ALA A 337 -15.28 -4.28 25.59
CA ALA A 337 -16.47 -3.96 24.81
C ALA A 337 -17.07 -5.19 24.11
N ASN A 338 -16.22 -6.06 23.55
CA ASN A 338 -16.66 -7.28 22.89
C ASN A 338 -17.29 -8.32 23.83
N ASP A 339 -17.10 -8.24 25.16
CA ASP A 339 -17.74 -9.15 26.13
C ASP A 339 -19.26 -8.92 26.22
N PHE A 340 -19.75 -7.76 25.74
CA PHE A 340 -21.19 -7.46 25.66
C PHE A 340 -21.90 -8.14 24.47
N LEU A 341 -21.13 -8.80 23.61
CA LEU A 341 -21.59 -9.38 22.35
C LEU A 341 -21.46 -10.90 22.37
N ASP A 342 -22.46 -11.59 21.87
CA ASP A 342 -22.41 -13.03 21.63
C ASP A 342 -21.80 -13.36 20.25
N ASN A 343 -21.71 -14.65 19.91
CA ASN A 343 -21.09 -15.12 18.67
C ASN A 343 -21.94 -14.88 17.40
N THR A 344 -23.15 -14.31 17.51
CA THR A 344 -23.99 -14.00 16.34
C THR A 344 -23.54 -12.73 15.61
N PHE A 345 -22.70 -11.91 16.25
CA PHE A 345 -22.20 -10.67 15.67
C PHE A 345 -21.01 -10.91 14.74
N SER A 346 -21.11 -10.38 13.51
CA SER A 346 -19.99 -10.34 12.55
C SER A 346 -18.86 -9.44 13.03
N TYR A 347 -17.66 -9.56 12.46
CA TYR A 347 -16.56 -8.66 12.80
C TYR A 347 -16.88 -7.20 12.47
N ALA A 348 -17.52 -6.92 11.33
CA ALA A 348 -17.95 -5.57 10.96
C ALA A 348 -18.98 -5.00 11.95
N GLU A 349 -19.92 -5.82 12.42
CA GLU A 349 -20.90 -5.42 13.44
C GLU A 349 -20.26 -5.16 14.80
N ARG A 350 -19.22 -5.94 15.17
CA ARG A 350 -18.43 -5.71 16.39
C ARG A 350 -17.66 -4.40 16.32
N ASP A 351 -17.05 -4.10 15.18
CA ASP A 351 -16.38 -2.82 14.96
C ASP A 351 -17.40 -1.67 15.05
N PHE A 352 -18.55 -1.79 14.39
CA PHE A 352 -19.61 -0.78 14.49
C PHE A 352 -20.16 -0.62 15.91
N PHE A 353 -20.30 -1.71 16.66
CA PHE A 353 -20.67 -1.68 18.07
C PHE A 353 -19.62 -0.95 18.91
N ASN A 354 -18.33 -1.24 18.73
CA ASN A 354 -17.24 -0.56 19.42
C ASN A 354 -17.24 0.93 19.10
N PHE A 355 -17.41 1.29 17.83
CA PHE A 355 -17.55 2.68 17.38
C PHE A 355 -18.72 3.39 18.07
N SER A 356 -19.88 2.74 18.11
CA SER A 356 -21.10 3.31 18.70
C SER A 356 -20.99 3.43 20.23
N LEU A 357 -20.41 2.44 20.90
CA LEU A 357 -20.22 2.48 22.35
C LEU A 357 -19.21 3.55 22.76
N MET A 358 -18.14 3.78 21.99
CA MET A 358 -17.20 4.88 22.23
C MET A 358 -17.89 6.26 22.30
N GLN A 359 -18.98 6.47 21.55
CA GLN A 359 -19.73 7.73 21.55
C GLN A 359 -20.46 8.02 22.87
N HIS A 360 -20.49 7.07 23.80
CA HIS A 360 -21.06 7.22 25.14
C HIS A 360 -20.02 7.52 26.23
N ALA A 361 -18.72 7.45 25.93
CA ALA A 361 -17.67 7.71 26.91
C ALA A 361 -17.63 9.18 27.33
N ASP A 362 -17.19 9.46 28.56
CA ASP A 362 -16.92 10.83 29.00
C ASP A 362 -15.52 11.27 28.55
N ILE A 363 -14.56 10.35 28.59
CA ILE A 363 -13.19 10.53 28.12
C ILE A 363 -12.79 9.33 27.27
N LEU A 364 -12.15 9.57 26.12
CA LEU A 364 -11.52 8.54 25.30
C LEU A 364 -10.01 8.74 25.26
N TYR A 365 -9.28 7.71 25.64
CA TYR A 365 -7.82 7.61 25.49
C TYR A 365 -7.47 6.67 24.34
N GLY A 366 -6.43 6.99 23.58
CA GLY A 366 -5.91 6.08 22.56
C GLY A 366 -4.61 6.55 21.91
N SER A 367 -4.16 5.79 20.92
CA SER A 367 -2.97 6.12 20.11
C SER A 367 -3.11 7.46 19.38
N ASN A 368 -1.97 7.98 18.92
CA ASN A 368 -1.86 9.27 18.24
C ASN A 368 -2.74 9.34 16.99
N GLU A 369 -2.74 8.27 16.19
CA GLU A 369 -3.49 8.22 14.94
C GLU A 369 -4.61 7.18 14.99
N SER A 370 -5.86 7.65 14.93
CA SER A 370 -7.05 6.81 14.75
C SER A 370 -8.26 7.64 14.32
N MET A 371 -8.54 7.67 13.01
CA MET A 371 -9.77 8.29 12.48
C MET A 371 -11.03 7.66 13.07
N PHE A 372 -10.99 6.36 13.40
CA PHE A 372 -12.09 5.66 14.04
C PHE A 372 -12.47 6.24 15.41
N ARG A 373 -11.49 6.39 16.33
CA ARG A 373 -11.72 7.01 17.64
C ARG A 373 -12.03 8.50 17.52
N ALA A 374 -11.24 9.22 16.73
CA ALA A 374 -11.38 10.66 16.58
C ALA A 374 -12.75 11.03 16.01
N LEU A 375 -13.25 10.27 15.03
CA LEU A 375 -14.59 10.46 14.48
C LEU A 375 -15.66 10.18 15.54
N ALA A 376 -15.60 9.05 16.26
CA ALA A 376 -16.56 8.72 17.32
C ALA A 376 -16.66 9.83 18.38
N ALA A 377 -15.53 10.40 18.81
CA ALA A 377 -15.53 11.51 19.76
C ALA A 377 -16.22 12.76 19.22
N ASN A 378 -15.90 13.14 17.98
CA ASN A 378 -16.33 14.41 17.40
C ASN A 378 -17.77 14.42 16.91
N ILE A 379 -18.32 13.27 16.50
CA ILE A 379 -19.72 13.17 16.11
C ILE A 379 -20.65 12.94 17.30
N SER A 380 -20.13 12.64 18.50
CA SER A 380 -20.98 12.44 19.69
C SER A 380 -21.65 13.74 20.15
N TYR A 381 -22.89 13.62 20.62
CA TYR A 381 -23.60 14.70 21.32
C TYR A 381 -23.12 14.92 22.76
N ARG A 382 -22.25 14.05 23.31
CA ARG A 382 -21.78 14.13 24.71
C ARG A 382 -20.54 15.00 24.94
N ASN A 383 -19.99 15.63 23.89
CA ASN A 383 -18.77 16.43 23.98
C ASN A 383 -17.61 15.68 24.68
N ILE A 384 -17.23 14.54 24.10
CA ILE A 384 -16.24 13.63 24.65
C ILE A 384 -14.86 14.27 24.71
N GLN A 385 -14.18 14.17 25.85
CA GLN A 385 -12.77 14.54 25.94
C GLN A 385 -11.90 13.48 25.25
N ASN A 386 -11.31 13.84 24.10
CA ASN A 386 -10.53 12.91 23.29
C ASN A 386 -9.03 13.12 23.49
N ASN A 387 -8.40 12.32 24.35
CA ASN A 387 -7.01 12.48 24.75
C ASN A 387 -6.08 11.52 24.00
N LEU A 388 -4.97 12.06 23.48
CA LEU A 388 -3.86 11.26 22.98
C LEU A 388 -2.97 10.87 24.16
N VAL A 389 -2.56 9.61 24.23
CA VAL A 389 -1.77 9.07 25.34
C VAL A 389 -0.43 9.81 25.49
N ASP A 390 0.21 10.19 24.38
CA ASP A 390 1.47 10.92 24.37
C ASP A 390 1.33 12.40 24.77
N HIS A 391 0.10 12.87 25.01
CA HIS A 391 -0.19 14.20 25.56
C HIS A 391 -0.63 14.14 27.02
N VAL A 392 -0.88 12.95 27.57
CA VAL A 392 -1.22 12.78 28.99
C VAL A 392 0.01 12.93 29.88
N PHE A 393 1.17 12.48 29.40
CA PHE A 393 2.44 12.55 30.10
C PHE A 393 3.46 13.30 29.26
N ASP A 394 4.35 14.08 29.87
CA ASP A 394 5.50 14.63 29.17
C ASP A 394 6.49 13.53 28.72
N LEU A 395 7.39 13.86 27.78
CA LEU A 395 8.31 12.87 27.20
C LEU A 395 9.18 12.16 28.24
N GLN A 396 9.60 12.88 29.30
CA GLN A 396 10.43 12.31 30.35
C GLN A 396 9.64 11.28 31.17
N SER A 397 8.43 11.65 31.58
CA SER A 397 7.49 10.77 32.28
C SER A 397 7.13 9.55 31.43
N GLN A 398 6.90 9.73 30.12
CA GLN A 398 6.65 8.61 29.21
C GLN A 398 7.81 7.62 29.21
N TYR A 399 9.05 8.11 29.09
CA TYR A 399 10.23 7.27 29.12
C TYR A 399 10.36 6.49 30.44
N GLU A 400 10.22 7.19 31.57
CA GLU A 400 10.34 6.61 32.91
C GLU A 400 9.27 5.55 33.17
N ILE A 401 7.99 5.85 32.90
CA ILE A 401 6.87 4.93 33.12
C ILE A 401 7.06 3.64 32.30
N ILE A 402 7.41 3.75 31.01
CA ILE A 402 7.55 2.57 30.17
C ILE A 402 8.78 1.76 30.58
N SER A 403 9.94 2.42 30.71
CA SER A 403 11.21 1.74 31.01
C SER A 403 11.19 1.05 32.37
N SER A 404 10.51 1.61 33.37
CA SER A 404 10.41 0.99 34.70
C SER A 404 9.43 -0.18 34.77
N ASN A 405 8.51 -0.33 33.81
CA ASN A 405 7.40 -1.29 33.88
C ASN A 405 7.42 -2.38 32.81
N ILE A 406 8.16 -2.21 31.71
CA ILE A 406 8.17 -3.15 30.57
C ILE A 406 8.46 -4.61 30.95
N ASP A 407 9.33 -4.84 31.95
CA ASP A 407 9.67 -6.18 32.43
C ASP A 407 8.72 -6.70 33.52
N ASN A 408 7.89 -5.82 34.11
CA ASN A 408 6.97 -6.16 35.20
C ASN A 408 5.64 -6.74 34.69
N TYR A 409 5.31 -6.49 33.42
CA TYR A 409 4.08 -6.99 32.81
C TYR A 409 4.34 -8.29 32.05
N ASN A 410 3.68 -9.36 32.50
CA ASN A 410 3.73 -10.67 31.83
C ASN A 410 2.80 -10.71 30.62
N ILE A 411 3.09 -9.90 29.61
CA ILE A 411 2.45 -9.91 28.29
C ILE A 411 3.37 -10.55 27.25
N ASP A 412 2.77 -10.95 26.13
CA ASP A 412 3.47 -11.45 24.95
C ASP A 412 4.63 -10.54 24.50
N ASN A 413 5.70 -11.18 24.03
CA ASN A 413 6.95 -10.50 23.65
C ASN A 413 6.76 -9.49 22.52
N LEU A 414 5.79 -9.66 21.62
CA LEU A 414 5.56 -8.69 20.54
C LEU A 414 5.13 -7.33 21.09
N TYR A 415 4.33 -7.29 22.16
CA TYR A 415 3.95 -6.03 22.81
C TYR A 415 5.12 -5.40 23.57
N LYS A 416 5.99 -6.21 24.19
CA LYS A 416 7.24 -5.71 24.79
C LYS A 416 8.17 -5.14 23.73
N SER A 417 8.28 -5.80 22.57
CA SER A 417 9.00 -5.28 21.43
C SER A 417 8.43 -3.93 20.98
N ALA A 418 7.11 -3.81 20.83
CA ALA A 418 6.46 -2.55 20.47
C ALA A 418 6.73 -1.43 21.51
N SER A 419 6.77 -1.74 22.81
CA SER A 419 7.17 -0.77 23.84
C SER A 419 8.65 -0.37 23.72
N CYS A 420 9.55 -1.27 23.30
CA CYS A 420 10.94 -0.93 22.98
C CYS A 420 11.06 0.02 21.77
N ILE A 421 10.22 -0.16 20.73
CA ILE A 421 10.12 0.78 19.60
C ILE A 421 9.76 2.17 20.11
N TYR A 422 8.72 2.26 20.95
CA TYR A 422 8.28 3.52 21.52
C TYR A 422 9.38 4.18 22.37
N LEU A 423 10.06 3.41 23.22
CA LEU A 423 11.19 3.89 24.02
C LEU A 423 12.35 4.41 23.18
N PHE A 424 12.68 3.76 22.06
CA PHE A 424 13.68 4.26 21.11
C PHE A 424 13.27 5.63 20.52
N ILE A 425 12.00 5.79 20.15
CA ILE A 425 11.47 7.05 19.60
C ILE A 425 11.51 8.17 20.67
N VAL A 426 11.06 7.88 21.89
CA VAL A 426 11.08 8.86 22.98
C VAL A 426 12.53 9.21 23.37
N ALA A 427 13.43 8.23 23.47
CA ALA A 427 14.85 8.47 23.72
C ALA A 427 15.49 9.33 22.63
N SER A 428 15.08 9.16 21.37
CA SER A 428 15.52 10.00 20.26
C SER A 428 15.01 11.44 20.38
N ARG A 429 13.74 11.63 20.73
CA ARG A 429 13.15 12.97 20.95
C ARG A 429 13.75 13.71 22.15
N LEU A 430 14.15 12.97 23.19
CA LEU A 430 14.84 13.49 24.37
C LEU A 430 16.35 13.72 24.13
N ASN A 431 16.87 13.44 22.93
CA ASN A 431 18.30 13.50 22.62
C ASN A 431 19.18 12.70 23.61
N LEU A 432 18.69 11.55 24.08
CA LEU A 432 19.48 10.68 24.97
C LEU A 432 20.70 10.11 24.25
N ASP A 433 21.66 9.60 25.04
CA ASP A 433 22.89 9.00 24.53
C ASP A 433 22.60 7.84 23.57
N ASN A 434 23.44 7.70 22.54
CA ASN A 434 23.24 6.66 21.53
C ASN A 434 23.34 5.24 22.11
N LYS A 435 24.05 5.03 23.23
CA LYS A 435 24.06 3.72 23.93
C LYS A 435 22.68 3.37 24.47
N ILE A 436 21.90 4.35 24.96
CA ILE A 436 20.52 4.13 25.43
C ILE A 436 19.62 3.76 24.25
N LYS A 437 19.76 4.45 23.11
CA LYS A 437 19.00 4.14 21.89
C LYS A 437 19.31 2.73 21.39
N LEU A 438 20.61 2.39 21.32
CA LEU A 438 21.08 1.07 20.92
C LEU A 438 20.57 -0.03 21.86
N PHE A 439 20.58 0.21 23.17
CA PHE A 439 20.04 -0.72 24.16
C PHE A 439 18.57 -1.06 23.89
N TRP A 440 17.72 -0.05 23.65
CA TRP A 440 16.29 -0.31 23.36
C TRP A 440 16.08 -1.03 22.03
N LEU A 441 16.86 -0.71 21.00
CA LEU A 441 16.81 -1.43 19.73
C LEU A 441 17.20 -2.92 19.90
N GLN A 442 18.30 -3.19 20.61
CA GLN A 442 18.76 -4.56 20.86
C GLN A 442 17.79 -5.35 21.74
N LYS A 443 17.21 -4.71 22.77
CA LYS A 443 16.21 -5.33 23.64
C LYS A 443 14.94 -5.66 22.86
N GLY A 444 14.47 -4.73 22.01
CA GLY A 444 13.33 -4.95 21.13
C GLY A 444 13.54 -6.08 20.12
N TYR A 445 14.72 -6.16 19.52
CA TYR A 445 15.11 -7.24 18.61
C TYR A 445 15.18 -8.60 19.29
N LYS A 446 15.60 -8.64 20.57
CA LYS A 446 15.56 -9.86 21.38
C LYS A 446 14.14 -10.38 21.59
N TYR A 447 13.15 -9.49 21.74
CA TYR A 447 11.75 -9.88 21.85
C TYR A 447 11.11 -10.28 20.51
N ASP A 448 11.56 -9.70 19.38
CA ASP A 448 11.08 -10.02 18.04
C ASP A 448 12.22 -10.08 17.01
N GLN A 449 12.81 -11.27 16.86
CA GLN A 449 13.93 -11.52 15.95
C GLN A 449 13.53 -11.54 14.47
N GLU A 450 12.23 -11.58 14.18
CA GLU A 450 11.71 -11.51 12.81
C GLU A 450 11.60 -10.08 12.29
N ASN A 451 11.51 -9.10 13.20
CA ASN A 451 11.44 -7.70 12.81
C ASN A 451 12.82 -7.14 12.45
N LEU A 452 13.19 -7.28 11.18
CA LEU A 452 14.48 -6.81 10.64
C LEU A 452 14.65 -5.28 10.63
N SER A 453 13.59 -4.49 10.91
CA SER A 453 13.72 -3.04 11.02
C SER A 453 14.62 -2.64 12.19
N TYR A 454 14.63 -3.43 13.28
CA TYR A 454 15.61 -3.28 14.34
C TYR A 454 17.03 -3.45 13.82
N GLY A 455 17.29 -4.50 13.04
CA GLY A 455 18.62 -4.76 12.48
C GLY A 455 19.13 -3.56 11.68
N ILE A 456 18.29 -2.99 10.81
CA ILE A 456 18.64 -1.79 10.02
C ILE A 456 19.01 -0.62 10.94
N LEU A 457 18.20 -0.32 11.96
CA LEU A 457 18.46 0.80 12.88
C LEU A 457 19.62 0.54 13.84
N ILE A 458 19.87 -0.71 14.24
CA ILE A 458 21.04 -1.11 15.03
C ILE A 458 22.30 -0.81 14.23
N ILE A 459 22.34 -1.21 12.94
CA ILE A 459 23.47 -0.94 12.06
C ILE A 459 23.68 0.57 11.90
N GLU A 460 22.61 1.33 11.65
CA GLU A 460 22.69 2.80 11.57
C GLU A 460 23.28 3.40 12.85
N ASN A 461 22.76 2.99 14.01
CA ASN A 461 23.21 3.53 15.29
C ASN A 461 24.67 3.18 15.61
N LEU A 462 25.11 1.96 15.29
CA LEU A 462 26.51 1.54 15.43
C LEU A 462 27.45 2.34 14.51
N LEU A 463 27.04 2.59 13.26
CA LEU A 463 27.81 3.42 12.32
C LEU A 463 27.94 4.86 12.81
N LEU A 464 26.85 5.46 13.31
CA LEU A 464 26.85 6.81 13.88
C LEU A 464 27.76 6.94 15.12
N GLN A 465 27.97 5.84 15.87
CA GLN A 465 28.88 5.78 17.01
C GLN A 465 30.33 5.40 16.63
N GLY A 466 30.61 5.08 15.36
CA GLY A 466 31.92 4.58 14.93
C GLY A 466 32.22 3.14 15.33
N HIS A 467 31.22 2.37 15.76
CA HIS A 467 31.34 0.97 16.17
C HIS A 467 31.31 0.03 14.96
N PHE A 468 32.23 0.21 14.02
CA PHE A 468 32.22 -0.46 12.71
C PHE A 468 32.39 -1.99 12.80
N ASN A 469 33.12 -2.48 13.80
CA ASN A 469 33.31 -3.92 14.00
C ASN A 469 32.00 -4.60 14.41
N GLU A 470 31.26 -3.98 15.33
CA GLU A 470 29.97 -4.49 15.79
C GLU A 470 28.94 -4.47 14.67
N ALA A 471 28.92 -3.39 13.87
CA ALA A 471 28.03 -3.29 12.71
C ALA A 471 28.32 -4.37 11.64
N GLU A 472 29.59 -4.67 11.39
CA GLU A 472 30.00 -5.77 10.50
C GLU A 472 29.53 -7.13 11.05
N THR A 473 29.71 -7.40 12.34
CA THR A 473 29.27 -8.65 12.96
C THR A 473 27.75 -8.81 12.88
N GLU A 474 26.99 -7.76 13.18
CA GLU A 474 25.53 -7.78 13.11
C GLU A 474 25.05 -8.06 11.67
N LEU A 475 25.65 -7.40 10.68
CA LEU A 475 25.34 -7.65 9.28
C LEU A 475 25.69 -9.07 8.82
N ILE A 476 26.83 -9.62 9.25
CA ILE A 476 27.18 -11.02 8.95
C ILE A 476 26.11 -11.96 9.49
N ASN A 477 25.65 -11.75 10.72
CA ASN A 477 24.61 -12.57 11.34
C ASN A 477 23.28 -12.48 10.57
N ILE A 478 22.87 -11.27 10.20
CA ILE A 478 21.65 -11.05 9.40
C ILE A 478 21.79 -11.68 8.00
N PHE A 479 22.95 -11.52 7.35
CA PHE A 479 23.17 -12.03 5.99
C PHE A 479 23.24 -13.55 5.92
N HIS A 480 23.67 -14.20 7.00
CA HIS A 480 23.74 -15.67 7.06
C HIS A 480 22.36 -16.33 6.85
N SER A 481 21.28 -15.75 7.38
CA SER A 481 19.95 -16.37 7.35
C SER A 481 18.85 -15.51 6.73
N LYS A 482 19.01 -14.19 6.67
CA LYS A 482 17.96 -13.22 6.31
C LYS A 482 18.38 -12.20 5.24
N PHE A 483 19.44 -12.47 4.47
CA PHE A 483 19.96 -11.55 3.42
C PHE A 483 18.87 -11.00 2.49
N LYS A 484 18.05 -11.87 1.89
CA LYS A 484 17.01 -11.46 0.94
C LYS A 484 15.96 -10.55 1.60
N PHE A 485 15.47 -10.96 2.77
CA PHE A 485 14.44 -10.23 3.51
C PHE A 485 14.95 -8.87 4.00
N PHE A 486 16.21 -8.80 4.44
CA PHE A 486 16.85 -7.54 4.83
C PHE A 486 16.83 -6.50 3.70
N PHE A 487 17.26 -6.87 2.49
CA PHE A 487 17.26 -5.93 1.36
C PHE A 487 15.86 -5.66 0.80
N GLN A 488 14.95 -6.63 0.86
CA GLN A 488 13.54 -6.38 0.53
C GLN A 488 12.94 -5.32 1.45
N LEU A 489 13.21 -5.40 2.76
CA LEU A 489 12.76 -4.42 3.73
C LEU A 489 13.47 -3.07 3.56
N LEU A 490 14.81 -3.06 3.45
CA LEU A 490 15.61 -1.84 3.30
C LEU A 490 15.21 -1.01 2.07
N PHE A 491 14.71 -1.66 1.01
CA PHE A 491 14.25 -1.01 -0.23
C PHE A 491 12.73 -0.97 -0.38
N SER A 492 11.99 -1.29 0.68
CA SER A 492 10.52 -1.36 0.62
C SER A 492 9.88 0.02 0.54
N HIS A 493 8.71 0.05 -0.10
CA HIS A 493 7.81 1.20 -0.14
C HIS A 493 6.45 0.72 0.36
N PHE A 494 6.03 1.20 1.53
CA PHE A 494 4.74 0.86 2.12
C PHE A 494 3.79 2.06 2.06
N HIS A 495 3.87 2.98 3.03
CA HIS A 495 3.21 4.29 2.92
C HIS A 495 4.13 5.36 2.32
N LYS A 496 5.44 5.14 2.47
CA LYS A 496 6.50 5.97 1.96
C LYS A 496 7.72 5.10 1.68
N ASP A 497 8.79 5.72 1.23
CA ASP A 497 10.11 5.08 1.23
C ASP A 497 10.59 4.96 2.68
N GLU A 498 10.40 3.78 3.27
CA GLU A 498 10.43 3.58 4.72
C GLU A 498 11.82 3.79 5.34
N PHE A 499 12.88 3.39 4.62
CA PHE A 499 14.27 3.46 5.10
C PHE A 499 15.16 4.41 4.28
N PHE A 500 14.55 5.39 3.61
CA PHE A 500 15.28 6.38 2.81
C PHE A 500 16.41 7.07 3.59
N TYR A 501 16.14 7.48 4.83
CA TYR A 501 17.12 8.17 5.66
C TYR A 501 18.29 7.26 6.06
N GLN A 502 18.00 6.02 6.45
CA GLN A 502 19.01 5.02 6.80
C GLN A 502 19.95 4.77 5.63
N ARG A 503 19.40 4.62 4.41
CA ARG A 503 20.19 4.45 3.19
C ARG A 503 21.10 5.64 2.92
N LYS A 504 20.60 6.87 3.10
CA LYS A 504 21.44 8.08 3.03
C LYS A 504 22.54 8.09 4.08
N THR A 505 22.26 7.70 5.32
CA THR A 505 23.26 7.55 6.38
C THR A 505 24.35 6.55 5.96
N PHE A 506 23.96 5.37 5.46
CA PHE A 506 24.91 4.33 5.06
C PHE A 506 25.88 4.78 3.97
N LEU A 507 25.43 5.61 3.01
CA LEU A 507 26.28 6.16 1.95
C LEU A 507 27.39 7.10 2.45
N GLN A 508 27.31 7.61 3.68
CA GLN A 508 28.38 8.42 4.29
C GLN A 508 29.59 7.58 4.70
N TYR A 509 29.43 6.26 4.81
CA TYR A 509 30.43 5.32 5.33
C TYR A 509 31.12 4.50 4.23
N THR A 510 31.16 5.00 2.99
CA THR A 510 31.82 4.33 1.84
C THR A 510 33.31 4.09 2.03
N HIS A 511 33.96 4.82 2.94
CA HIS A 511 35.37 4.66 3.30
C HIS A 511 35.65 3.49 4.25
N ILE A 512 34.62 2.82 4.78
CA ILE A 512 34.78 1.70 5.71
C ILE A 512 35.08 0.40 4.95
N ASN A 513 36.22 -0.19 5.28
CA ASN A 513 36.70 -1.44 4.70
C ASN A 513 36.30 -2.67 5.55
N LYS A 514 35.03 -3.08 5.42
CA LYS A 514 34.43 -4.23 6.11
C LYS A 514 33.43 -4.89 5.16
N PRO A 515 33.57 -6.16 4.76
CA PRO A 515 32.82 -6.74 3.64
C PRO A 515 31.31 -6.66 3.69
N ALA A 516 30.68 -7.00 4.81
CA ALA A 516 29.23 -7.03 4.88
C ALA A 516 28.69 -5.59 4.80
N LEU A 517 29.34 -4.66 5.49
CA LEU A 517 29.10 -3.22 5.37
C LEU A 517 29.32 -2.70 3.95
N SER A 518 30.48 -2.98 3.34
CA SER A 518 30.81 -2.54 1.98
C SER A 518 29.82 -3.11 0.95
N LEU A 519 29.35 -4.35 1.13
CA LEU A 519 28.31 -4.96 0.29
C LEU A 519 26.96 -4.26 0.47
N MET A 520 26.55 -3.98 1.70
CA MET A 520 25.32 -3.24 1.96
C MET A 520 25.37 -1.86 1.32
N ILE A 521 26.44 -1.10 1.56
CA ILE A 521 26.62 0.27 1.04
C ILE A 521 26.64 0.26 -0.49
N TYR A 522 27.27 -0.73 -1.12
CA TYR A 522 27.26 -0.91 -2.58
C TYR A 522 25.85 -1.19 -3.13
N LEU A 523 25.08 -2.07 -2.48
CA LEU A 523 23.71 -2.34 -2.93
C LEU A 523 22.80 -1.13 -2.75
N VAL A 524 23.01 -0.36 -1.69
CA VAL A 524 22.34 0.93 -1.47
C VAL A 524 22.73 1.94 -2.55
N SER A 525 24.02 2.07 -2.89
CA SER A 525 24.46 3.03 -3.91
C SER A 525 23.89 2.73 -5.29
N LEU A 526 23.80 1.44 -5.65
CA LEU A 526 23.12 0.98 -6.87
C LEU A 526 21.63 1.36 -6.86
N LYS A 527 20.95 1.18 -5.73
CA LYS A 527 19.53 1.51 -5.58
C LYS A 527 19.28 3.02 -5.71
N GLU A 528 20.17 3.83 -5.12
CA GLU A 528 20.05 5.30 -5.09
C GLU A 528 20.64 5.99 -6.34
N GLY A 529 21.22 5.24 -7.28
CA GLY A 529 21.91 5.81 -8.45
C GLY A 529 23.11 6.68 -8.09
N SER A 530 23.65 6.51 -6.88
CA SER A 530 24.83 7.22 -6.40
C SER A 530 26.07 6.45 -6.85
N PRO A 531 27.02 7.06 -7.58
CA PRO A 531 28.26 6.40 -7.95
C PRO A 531 29.13 6.19 -6.70
N SER A 532 28.90 5.11 -5.97
CA SER A 532 29.95 4.58 -5.10
C SER A 532 31.04 4.02 -6.00
N ASP A 533 32.30 4.34 -5.71
CA ASP A 533 33.43 3.91 -6.52
C ASP A 533 33.42 2.38 -6.70
N ILE A 534 32.96 1.92 -7.87
CA ILE A 534 32.85 0.49 -8.25
C ILE A 534 34.20 -0.21 -8.04
N THR A 535 35.28 0.57 -8.19
CA THR A 535 36.67 0.22 -7.95
C THR A 535 36.94 -0.17 -6.50
N TYR A 536 36.37 0.54 -5.51
CA TYR A 536 36.57 0.30 -4.08
C TYR A 536 35.89 -0.99 -3.60
N PHE A 537 34.66 -1.25 -4.08
CA PHE A 537 33.92 -2.50 -3.80
C PHE A 537 34.63 -3.73 -4.38
N LEU A 538 35.07 -3.65 -5.65
CA LEU A 538 35.86 -4.70 -6.28
C LEU A 538 37.22 -4.90 -5.58
N TYR A 539 37.90 -3.82 -5.20
CA TYR A 539 39.20 -3.87 -4.53
C TYR A 539 39.14 -4.60 -3.17
N HIS A 540 38.07 -4.40 -2.39
CA HIS A 540 37.95 -4.99 -1.05
C HIS A 540 37.42 -6.42 -1.00
N ILE A 541 36.49 -6.80 -1.88
CA ILE A 541 36.14 -8.23 -2.06
C ILE A 541 37.36 -9.01 -2.54
N LEU A 542 38.12 -8.45 -3.50
CA LEU A 542 39.33 -9.09 -4.01
C LEU A 542 40.45 -9.17 -2.96
N GLN A 543 40.64 -8.17 -2.09
CA GLN A 543 41.64 -8.25 -1.01
C GLN A 543 41.28 -9.28 0.08
N LYS A 544 40.01 -9.44 0.46
CA LYS A 544 39.65 -10.41 1.50
C LYS A 544 39.68 -11.86 1.00
N GLU A 545 39.40 -12.09 -0.28
CA GLU A 545 39.68 -13.39 -0.92
C GLU A 545 41.20 -13.69 -1.04
N MET A 546 42.05 -12.66 -1.04
CA MET A 546 43.52 -12.82 -1.05
C MET A 546 44.13 -13.12 0.34
N TYR A 547 43.46 -12.81 1.47
CA TYR A 547 44.03 -12.96 2.82
C TYR A 547 43.18 -13.71 3.86
N GLY A 548 41.93 -14.08 3.57
CA GLY A 548 41.06 -14.83 4.49
C GLY A 548 40.51 -16.10 3.86
N LYS A 549 41.15 -17.24 4.10
CA LYS A 549 40.51 -18.54 3.90
C LYS A 549 39.29 -18.62 4.81
N GLN A 550 38.09 -18.42 4.26
CA GLN A 550 36.83 -19.10 4.59
C GLN A 550 35.66 -18.30 4.02
N ASN A 551 35.05 -18.80 2.94
CA ASN A 551 33.66 -18.54 2.57
C ASN A 551 33.11 -19.84 1.98
N ILE A 552 32.11 -20.40 2.65
CA ILE A 552 31.56 -21.74 2.42
C ILE A 552 30.17 -21.57 1.80
N LEU A 553 29.96 -22.10 0.59
CA LEU A 553 28.64 -22.26 -0.04
C LEU A 553 28.47 -23.74 -0.41
N PRO A 554 27.46 -24.46 0.10
CA PRO A 554 27.16 -25.80 -0.39
C PRO A 554 26.48 -25.70 -1.76
N LEU A 555 27.08 -26.31 -2.78
CA LEU A 555 26.58 -26.35 -4.17
C LEU A 555 26.09 -27.77 -4.50
N ASN A 556 25.00 -27.89 -5.27
CA ASN A 556 24.59 -29.19 -5.85
C ASN A 556 25.48 -29.58 -7.07
N HIS A 557 25.50 -30.86 -7.47
CA HIS A 557 26.38 -31.39 -8.54
C HIS A 557 26.19 -30.74 -9.92
N ILE A 558 25.00 -30.23 -10.24
CA ILE A 558 24.71 -29.54 -11.52
C ILE A 558 25.36 -28.15 -11.52
N GLU A 559 25.17 -27.39 -10.44
CA GLU A 559 25.82 -26.10 -10.26
C GLU A 559 27.33 -26.23 -10.18
N TYR A 560 27.83 -27.29 -9.55
CA TYR A 560 29.24 -27.66 -9.58
C TYR A 560 29.73 -27.87 -11.02
N MET A 561 29.03 -28.67 -11.84
CA MET A 561 29.41 -28.91 -13.23
C MET A 561 29.43 -27.61 -14.05
N HIS A 562 28.45 -26.72 -13.84
CA HIS A 562 28.36 -25.45 -14.57
C HIS A 562 29.47 -24.45 -14.20
N ARG A 563 30.00 -24.53 -12.97
CA ARG A 563 31.08 -23.67 -12.50
C ARG A 563 32.47 -24.17 -12.91
N GLN A 564 32.61 -25.45 -13.25
CA GLN A 564 33.87 -26.03 -13.72
C GLN A 564 34.38 -25.38 -15.03
N LEU A 565 35.67 -25.08 -15.08
CA LEU A 565 36.30 -24.44 -16.25
C LEU A 565 36.05 -25.17 -17.57
N PRO A 566 36.18 -26.51 -17.66
CA PRO A 566 35.87 -27.22 -18.89
C PRO A 566 34.45 -26.94 -19.40
N TYR A 567 33.46 -26.90 -18.50
CA TYR A 567 32.09 -26.62 -18.91
C TYR A 567 31.93 -25.18 -19.43
N ARG A 568 32.46 -24.19 -18.70
CA ARG A 568 32.37 -22.77 -19.09
C ARG A 568 33.08 -22.50 -20.41
N LEU A 569 34.27 -23.06 -20.60
CA LEU A 569 35.02 -22.97 -21.86
C LEU A 569 34.23 -23.60 -23.01
N GLY A 570 33.74 -24.83 -22.85
CA GLY A 570 33.01 -25.50 -23.92
C GLY A 570 31.68 -24.84 -24.25
N LYS A 571 30.94 -24.31 -23.25
CA LYS A 571 29.73 -23.52 -23.49
C LYS A 571 30.04 -22.26 -24.28
N CYS A 572 31.12 -21.56 -23.95
CA CYS A 572 31.56 -20.37 -24.68
C CYS A 572 31.98 -20.71 -26.13
N ILE A 573 32.70 -21.81 -26.34
CA ILE A 573 33.12 -22.26 -27.67
C ILE A 573 31.90 -22.64 -28.50
N VAL A 574 31.08 -23.60 -28.04
CA VAL A 574 29.93 -24.12 -28.81
C VAL A 574 28.95 -23.02 -29.20
N LYS A 575 28.73 -22.01 -28.35
CA LYS A 575 27.80 -20.91 -28.64
C LYS A 575 28.32 -19.83 -29.59
N ASN A 576 29.63 -19.75 -29.84
CA ASN A 576 30.21 -18.58 -30.50
C ASN A 576 31.15 -18.91 -31.66
N SER A 577 31.52 -20.17 -31.88
CA SER A 577 32.45 -20.57 -32.93
C SER A 577 31.75 -21.22 -34.14
N HIS A 578 30.90 -20.44 -34.82
CA HIS A 578 30.16 -20.87 -36.03
C HIS A 578 31.01 -20.76 -37.32
N SER A 579 32.10 -20.00 -37.29
CA SER A 579 33.05 -19.80 -38.40
C SER A 579 34.49 -19.60 -37.91
N LEU A 580 35.49 -19.75 -38.79
CA LEU A 580 36.91 -19.52 -38.46
C LEU A 580 37.14 -18.12 -37.86
N CYS A 581 36.56 -17.10 -38.47
CA CYS A 581 36.70 -15.71 -38.03
C CYS A 581 36.09 -15.49 -36.63
N SER A 582 34.95 -16.13 -36.34
CA SER A 582 34.33 -16.07 -34.99
C SER A 582 35.16 -16.78 -33.91
N TYR A 583 35.86 -17.86 -34.26
CA TYR A 583 36.74 -18.59 -33.33
C TYR A 583 37.96 -17.76 -32.91
N PHE A 584 38.60 -17.04 -33.83
CA PHE A 584 39.71 -16.14 -33.50
C PHE A 584 39.28 -14.96 -32.61
N LYS A 585 38.06 -14.42 -32.82
CA LYS A 585 37.54 -13.32 -32.00
C LYS A 585 37.31 -13.70 -30.53
N ILE A 586 36.94 -14.95 -30.24
CA ILE A 586 36.72 -15.41 -28.86
C ILE A 586 37.99 -15.98 -28.21
N PHE A 587 39.09 -16.14 -28.96
CA PHE A 587 40.30 -16.80 -28.50
C PHE A 587 40.93 -16.11 -27.28
N LEU A 588 41.10 -14.78 -27.33
CA LEU A 588 41.66 -14.00 -26.21
C LEU A 588 40.80 -14.13 -24.94
N LYS A 589 39.48 -14.19 -25.10
CA LYS A 589 38.52 -14.40 -24.00
C LYS A 589 38.66 -15.79 -23.37
N LEU A 590 38.90 -16.83 -24.17
CA LEU A 590 39.10 -18.19 -23.68
C LEU A 590 40.44 -18.38 -22.94
N VAL A 591 41.52 -17.77 -23.45
CA VAL A 591 42.83 -17.76 -22.77
C VAL A 591 42.74 -17.00 -21.45
N TYR A 592 42.04 -15.86 -21.43
CA TYR A 592 41.76 -15.12 -20.21
C TYR A 592 41.00 -15.97 -19.19
N MET A 593 39.93 -16.68 -19.61
CA MET A 593 39.16 -17.59 -18.74
C MET A 593 40.02 -18.70 -18.11
N ILE A 594 40.99 -19.26 -18.84
CA ILE A 594 41.93 -20.27 -18.31
C ILE A 594 42.84 -19.65 -17.24
N LYS A 595 43.40 -18.47 -17.52
CA LYS A 595 44.29 -17.77 -16.58
C LYS A 595 43.57 -17.38 -15.28
N THR A 596 42.34 -16.86 -15.38
CA THR A 596 41.53 -16.48 -14.21
C THR A 596 41.08 -17.68 -13.37
N TYR A 597 40.88 -18.86 -14.00
CA TYR A 597 40.36 -20.02 -13.27
C TYR A 597 41.41 -20.81 -12.50
N LYS A 598 42.70 -20.72 -12.87
CA LYS A 598 43.81 -21.37 -12.13
C LYS A 598 43.90 -20.93 -10.65
N ASN A 599 43.18 -19.87 -10.27
CA ASN A 599 43.16 -19.30 -8.92
C ASN A 599 41.92 -19.70 -8.10
N LEU A 600 41.03 -20.57 -8.61
CA LEU A 600 39.89 -21.07 -7.84
C LEU A 600 40.19 -22.43 -7.19
N SER A 601 40.05 -22.52 -5.87
CA SER A 601 39.98 -23.79 -5.13
C SER A 601 38.60 -23.97 -4.52
N PHE A 602 38.17 -25.22 -4.38
CA PHE A 602 36.83 -25.55 -3.92
C PHE A 602 36.85 -26.85 -3.11
N LEU A 603 36.09 -26.92 -2.00
CA LEU A 603 35.89 -28.11 -1.16
C LEU A 603 34.49 -28.69 -1.38
N TYR A 604 34.34 -30.01 -1.31
CA TYR A 604 33.14 -30.72 -1.77
C TYR A 604 32.75 -31.90 -0.88
N ASP A 605 31.46 -32.23 -0.93
CA ASP A 605 30.86 -33.49 -0.49
C ASP A 605 31.28 -34.66 -1.41
N GLU A 606 31.72 -35.78 -0.83
CA GLU A 606 32.21 -36.96 -1.58
C GLU A 606 31.13 -37.60 -2.48
N ASP A 607 29.86 -37.54 -2.08
CA ASP A 607 28.78 -38.21 -2.81
C ASP A 607 28.31 -37.41 -4.04
N GLU A 608 28.33 -36.08 -3.96
CA GLU A 608 28.09 -35.21 -5.11
C GLU A 608 29.26 -35.27 -6.13
N VAL A 609 30.50 -35.50 -5.66
CA VAL A 609 31.67 -35.75 -6.52
C VAL A 609 31.53 -37.07 -7.30
N LYS A 610 30.95 -38.12 -6.70
CA LYS A 610 30.66 -39.40 -7.40
C LYS A 610 29.61 -39.23 -8.49
N LYS A 611 28.49 -38.53 -8.21
CA LYS A 611 27.45 -38.22 -9.22
C LYS A 611 28.01 -37.40 -10.38
N PHE A 612 28.79 -36.36 -10.07
CA PHE A 612 29.48 -35.54 -11.07
C PHE A 612 30.39 -36.34 -12.01
N LYS A 613 31.17 -37.31 -11.49
CA LYS A 613 32.05 -38.15 -12.33
C LYS A 613 31.30 -38.95 -13.41
N LYS A 614 30.05 -39.35 -13.14
CA LYS A 614 29.20 -40.13 -14.07
C LYS A 614 28.60 -39.25 -15.17
N GLU A 615 28.13 -38.05 -14.83
CA GLU A 615 27.50 -37.13 -15.78
C GLU A 615 28.48 -36.35 -16.67
N LYS A 616 29.66 -36.03 -16.12
CA LYS A 616 30.75 -35.36 -16.84
C LYS A 616 31.13 -36.06 -18.17
N LYS A 617 31.02 -37.39 -18.23
CA LYS A 617 31.32 -38.17 -19.45
C LYS A 617 30.30 -37.96 -20.57
N LYS A 618 29.07 -37.56 -20.24
CA LYS A 618 27.97 -37.36 -21.20
C LYS A 618 27.79 -35.90 -21.63
N ASN A 619 28.33 -34.93 -20.88
CA ASN A 619 28.12 -33.51 -21.16
C ASN A 619 29.04 -32.98 -22.29
N LEU A 620 28.43 -32.52 -23.39
CA LEU A 620 29.15 -31.99 -24.55
C LEU A 620 30.01 -30.77 -24.22
N PHE A 621 29.47 -29.79 -23.49
CA PHE A 621 30.21 -28.57 -23.15
C PHE A 621 31.44 -28.92 -22.33
N TYR A 622 31.30 -29.81 -21.35
CA TYR A 622 32.43 -30.28 -20.57
C TYR A 622 33.50 -30.97 -21.44
N LYS A 623 33.08 -31.84 -22.37
CA LYS A 623 33.99 -32.54 -23.31
C LYS A 623 34.76 -31.56 -24.20
N VAL A 624 34.06 -30.58 -24.79
CA VAL A 624 34.68 -29.58 -25.66
C VAL A 624 35.71 -28.74 -24.90
N GLY A 625 35.39 -28.28 -23.69
CA GLY A 625 36.35 -27.49 -22.91
C GLY A 625 37.56 -28.27 -22.42
N LEU A 626 37.45 -29.57 -22.12
CA LEU A 626 38.62 -30.40 -21.80
C LEU A 626 39.60 -30.50 -22.98
N ILE A 627 39.07 -30.67 -24.20
CA ILE A 627 39.89 -30.75 -25.41
C ILE A 627 40.56 -29.39 -25.66
N PHE A 628 39.85 -28.28 -25.42
CA PHE A 628 40.43 -26.94 -25.51
C PHE A 628 41.54 -26.71 -24.49
N MET A 629 41.35 -27.13 -23.24
CA MET A 629 42.41 -27.05 -22.21
C MET A 629 43.64 -27.88 -22.56
N LYS A 630 43.47 -29.04 -23.21
CA LYS A 630 44.59 -29.85 -23.71
C LYS A 630 45.32 -29.16 -24.86
N ALA A 631 44.59 -28.41 -25.70
CA ALA A 631 45.13 -27.60 -26.77
C ALA A 631 45.91 -26.39 -26.26
N ASP A 632 45.39 -25.71 -25.23
CA ASP A 632 46.08 -24.61 -24.52
C ASP A 632 47.40 -25.10 -23.90
N LYS A 633 47.40 -26.25 -23.22
CA LYS A 633 48.65 -26.84 -22.68
C LYS A 633 49.69 -27.19 -23.75
N ASN A 634 49.28 -27.40 -25.01
CA ASN A 634 50.16 -27.74 -26.13
C ASN A 634 50.17 -26.66 -27.21
N TRP A 635 49.93 -25.40 -26.85
CA TRP A 635 49.77 -24.30 -27.80
C TRP A 635 50.97 -24.16 -28.74
N TYR A 636 52.19 -24.33 -28.20
CA TYR A 636 53.48 -24.29 -28.91
C TYR A 636 53.69 -25.43 -29.92
N LYS A 637 52.83 -26.46 -29.92
CA LYS A 637 52.83 -27.57 -30.90
C LYS A 637 51.62 -27.53 -31.84
N LEU A 638 51.16 -26.32 -32.18
CA LEU A 638 49.96 -26.06 -32.98
C LEU A 638 48.67 -26.61 -32.32
N GLY A 639 48.63 -26.68 -30.99
CA GLY A 639 47.54 -27.27 -30.22
C GLY A 639 46.16 -26.69 -30.57
N TYR A 640 46.07 -25.37 -30.77
CA TYR A 640 44.83 -24.68 -31.11
C TYR A 640 44.33 -24.93 -32.54
N VAL A 641 45.25 -25.14 -33.48
CA VAL A 641 44.90 -25.50 -34.86
C VAL A 641 44.34 -26.92 -34.88
N LYS A 642 44.99 -27.86 -34.18
CA LYS A 642 44.50 -29.23 -34.01
C LYS A 642 43.14 -29.28 -33.31
N PHE A 643 42.93 -28.44 -32.29
CA PHE A 643 41.65 -28.30 -31.62
C PHE A 643 40.51 -27.92 -32.57
N TYR A 644 40.74 -26.95 -33.45
CA TYR A 644 39.72 -26.47 -34.38
C TYR A 644 39.18 -27.60 -35.29
N PHE A 645 40.05 -28.47 -35.81
CA PHE A 645 39.62 -29.62 -36.62
C PHE A 645 38.90 -30.70 -35.80
N VAL A 646 39.38 -30.99 -34.57
CA VAL A 646 38.72 -31.92 -33.65
C VAL A 646 37.33 -31.42 -33.25
N PHE A 647 37.20 -30.12 -32.97
CA PHE A 647 35.94 -29.48 -32.65
C PHE A 647 34.95 -29.56 -33.82
N LYS A 648 35.40 -29.25 -35.05
CA LYS A 648 34.56 -29.41 -36.26
C LYS A 648 34.06 -30.85 -36.44
N LYS A 649 34.90 -31.86 -36.19
CA LYS A 649 34.51 -33.28 -36.26
C LYS A 649 33.47 -33.64 -35.19
N ILE A 650 33.60 -33.14 -33.97
CA ILE A 650 32.63 -33.35 -32.87
C ILE A 650 31.29 -32.69 -33.18
N MET A 651 31.29 -31.50 -33.76
CA MET A 651 30.07 -30.79 -34.13
C MET A 651 29.39 -31.39 -35.37
N LYS A 652 30.15 -31.96 -36.32
CA LYS A 652 29.61 -32.67 -37.51
C LYS A 652 28.92 -33.98 -37.14
N ASN A 653 29.49 -34.76 -36.23
CA ASN A 653 28.87 -35.99 -35.69
C ASN A 653 27.63 -35.74 -34.79
N LYS A 654 27.20 -34.47 -34.65
CA LYS A 654 26.03 -34.06 -33.89
C LYS A 654 24.80 -33.78 -34.78
N ILE A 655 24.98 -33.82 -36.10
CA ILE A 655 23.93 -33.59 -37.11
C ILE A 655 23.42 -34.94 -37.67
N GLU A 656 24.04 -36.08 -37.31
CA GLU A 656 23.61 -37.44 -37.68
C GLU A 656 23.29 -38.32 -36.45
N VAL A 657 22.55 -37.79 -35.47
CA VAL A 657 21.88 -38.58 -34.43
C VAL A 657 20.45 -38.11 -34.30
#